data_AF-A0A8D0L087-F1
#
_entry.id   AF-A0A8D0L087-F1
#
_cell.length_a   1.000
_cell.length_b   1.000
_cell.length_c   1.000
_cell.angle_alpha   90.00
_cell.angle_beta   90.00
_cell.angle_gamma   90.00
#
_symmetry.space_group_name_H-M   'P 1'
#
loop_
_entity.id
_entity.type
_entity.pdbx_description
1 polymer ?
#
loop_
_entity_poly.entity_id
_entity_poly.type
_entity_poly.pdbx_seq_one_letter_code
_entity_poly.pdbx_strand_id
1 'polypeptide(L)'
;MGIPVFILAGLLVHCVFLVSIFEIYFSSPLVHGMTPQQTPLPPPAKRLVLFVADGLRADSLYELNSNNTPQAPYLRGILENNGSWGISHTRVPTESRPGHVALIAGFYEDVSAVAKGWKENPVEFDSVFNESKYTWSWGSPDILPMFAKGATGDHVYTFCYTAESEDFGAQDAAELDMWVFDHVKSFFNSSRSNQTLFSALNEEKVVLFLHLLGIDTNGHAHRPNSREYKENIKKVDEGVKEIASMIDNFYGNDGKTAFILTSDHGMTDWGSHGAGHPSETLTPLIVWGAGVNYPQKVTSQFFEDNFLKEWKLENLKRLDVNQADIAPLMASLIGVPFPLNSVGTLPLEYLNNSAHFKAESMFTNAVQILEQFKVTKHMVKKGISLNNSCCYVLPLIQDLAANLLSLRIGQSMGFLLVCALGIEILVFSFFYRSTLTIGLLVFAGWPVITQLWVQAKTTALIWTLLCVLLAIFPLMPVVGREPNIPLVIATGLLTLLISCFSLTSLCNSKNKYRNNEDLKVHFYQMLSVALSTYVVSSTHDSLKNKQGLPVLNQIISWMTLVSSSVLPLLSPTFLFQRLFSILLSLMSIYLLLSTGYEALFPLVLSGLMFVWISMEQEALQHYGLSLKPKLAVFNFSYATDITQFRQLHLDDVRRAFFFVFFIVTAFFGTGNIASVNSFDPASVYCFLTVFSPFMMGGLLVLKVVIPFVLVSCAFEAVQVTTQLSSKRYSKCCFCISKHFFFLVKDYGSWLDIGTSISHYVLVMSLTIFMMLMNGLAQLLTTQRLELPRRTKHHFT
;
A
#
# COMPACT_ATOMS: atom_id res chain seq x y z
N MET A 1 -22.45 23.76 -18.12
CA MET A 1 -21.14 23.07 -18.10
C MET A 1 -21.18 21.89 -19.06
N GLY A 2 -20.28 21.87 -20.04
CA GLY A 2 -20.13 20.75 -20.98
C GLY A 2 -19.71 19.47 -20.23
N ILE A 3 -20.11 18.30 -20.73
CA ILE A 3 -19.76 16.99 -20.16
C ILE A 3 -18.24 16.83 -19.98
N PRO A 4 -17.37 17.24 -20.93
CA PRO A 4 -15.92 17.14 -20.75
C PRO A 4 -15.41 17.96 -19.57
N VAL A 5 -15.94 19.18 -19.39
CA VAL A 5 -15.54 20.10 -18.32
C VAL A 5 -15.95 19.55 -16.94
N PHE A 6 -17.10 18.88 -16.85
CA PHE A 6 -17.55 18.22 -15.61
C PHE A 6 -16.69 17.00 -15.27
N ILE A 7 -16.30 16.18 -16.25
CA ILE A 7 -15.40 15.04 -16.06
C ILE A 7 -14.01 15.52 -15.63
N LEU A 8 -13.46 16.54 -16.31
CA LEU A 8 -12.17 17.15 -15.95
C LEU A 8 -12.19 17.74 -14.53
N ALA A 9 -13.24 18.44 -14.15
CA ALA A 9 -13.39 18.98 -12.80
C ALA A 9 -13.49 17.87 -11.75
N GLY A 10 -14.25 16.80 -12.02
CA GLY A 10 -14.36 15.65 -11.11
C GLY A 10 -13.03 14.90 -10.98
N LEU A 11 -12.30 14.68 -12.07
CA LEU A 11 -10.96 14.10 -12.05
C LEU A 11 -10.01 14.96 -11.22
N LEU A 12 -9.98 16.27 -11.46
CA LEU A 12 -9.12 17.21 -10.73
C LEU A 12 -9.43 17.18 -9.22
N VAL A 13 -10.71 17.15 -8.82
CA VAL A 13 -11.08 17.02 -7.41
C VAL A 13 -10.55 15.73 -6.81
N HIS A 14 -10.72 14.56 -7.45
CA HIS A 14 -10.23 13.30 -6.90
C HIS A 14 -8.70 13.21 -6.91
N CYS A 15 -8.02 13.80 -7.90
CA CYS A 15 -6.57 13.92 -7.90
C CYS A 15 -6.09 14.81 -6.75
N VAL A 16 -6.75 15.93 -6.47
CA VAL A 16 -6.44 16.80 -5.33
C VAL A 16 -6.65 16.04 -4.01
N PHE A 17 -7.79 15.35 -3.84
CA PHE A 17 -8.06 14.54 -2.65
C PHE A 17 -7.10 13.34 -2.49
N LEU A 18 -6.65 12.76 -3.60
CA LEU A 18 -5.65 11.69 -3.61
C LEU A 18 -4.27 12.23 -3.22
N VAL A 19 -3.89 13.42 -3.69
CA VAL A 19 -2.60 14.04 -3.33
C VAL A 19 -2.63 14.61 -1.91
N SER A 20 -3.75 15.15 -1.44
CA SER A 20 -3.85 15.80 -0.14
C SER A 20 -3.62 14.85 1.02
N ILE A 21 -3.96 13.56 0.90
CA ILE A 21 -3.66 12.60 1.97
C ILE A 21 -2.15 12.40 2.12
N PHE A 22 -1.40 12.47 1.03
CA PHE A 22 0.05 12.44 1.10
C PHE A 22 0.56 13.72 1.77
N GLU A 23 0.05 14.90 1.45
CA GLU A 23 0.48 16.13 2.13
C GLU A 23 0.15 16.12 3.64
N ILE A 24 -1.02 15.62 4.04
CA ILE A 24 -1.45 15.57 5.45
C ILE A 24 -0.59 14.59 6.27
N TYR A 25 -0.28 13.41 5.73
CA TYR A 25 0.42 12.36 6.46
C TYR A 25 1.94 12.35 6.23
N PHE A 26 2.43 12.99 5.17
CA PHE A 26 3.83 12.94 4.73
C PHE A 26 4.52 14.33 4.83
N SER A 27 4.06 15.14 5.77
CA SER A 27 4.66 16.43 6.17
C SER A 27 5.52 16.23 7.41
N SER A 28 6.77 16.73 7.38
CA SER A 28 7.73 16.55 8.47
C SER A 28 7.16 17.05 9.80
N PRO A 29 7.24 16.26 10.89
CA PRO A 29 6.84 16.70 12.23
C PRO A 29 7.84 17.67 12.86
N LEU A 30 9.01 17.88 12.23
CA LEU A 30 10.06 18.73 12.77
C LEU A 30 9.64 20.20 12.75
N VAL A 31 9.73 20.81 13.92
CA VAL A 31 9.52 22.24 14.12
C VAL A 31 10.84 22.86 14.57
N HIS A 32 11.15 24.05 14.05
CA HIS A 32 12.41 24.75 14.33
C HIS A 32 12.17 26.04 15.11
N GLY A 33 13.25 26.59 15.69
CA GLY A 33 13.21 27.88 16.42
C GLY A 33 12.87 27.77 17.90
N MET A 34 12.94 26.56 18.48
CA MET A 34 12.84 26.34 19.93
C MET A 34 14.17 26.60 20.63
N THR A 35 14.11 26.88 21.93
CA THR A 35 15.30 27.02 22.78
C THR A 35 15.55 25.71 23.54
N PRO A 36 16.75 25.10 23.44
CA PRO A 36 17.08 23.87 24.17
C PRO A 36 16.95 24.06 25.69
N GLN A 37 16.37 23.07 26.38
CA GLN A 37 16.18 23.08 27.82
C GLN A 37 17.14 22.09 28.50
N GLN A 38 17.90 22.57 29.49
CA GLN A 38 18.84 21.77 30.27
C GLN A 38 18.49 21.81 31.77
N THR A 39 18.59 20.66 32.44
CA THR A 39 18.45 20.58 33.90
C THR A 39 19.56 21.39 34.58
N PRO A 40 19.24 22.35 35.47
CA PRO A 40 20.21 23.23 36.14
C PRO A 40 20.92 22.55 37.34
N LEU A 41 21.09 21.23 37.30
CA LEU A 41 21.68 20.42 38.37
C LEU A 41 22.84 19.59 37.82
N PRO A 42 23.86 19.29 38.65
CA PRO A 42 25.01 18.51 38.21
C PRO A 42 24.57 17.10 37.78
N PRO A 43 25.00 16.63 36.60
CA PRO A 43 24.65 15.30 36.12
C PRO A 43 25.41 14.20 36.88
N PRO A 44 24.85 12.98 36.94
CA PRO A 44 25.50 11.88 37.62
C PRO A 44 26.72 11.31 36.88
N ALA A 45 26.73 11.35 35.54
CA ALA A 45 27.81 10.89 34.69
C ALA A 45 28.54 12.05 33.99
N LYS A 46 29.84 11.85 33.71
CA LYS A 46 30.62 12.73 32.83
C LYS A 46 30.61 12.26 31.39
N ARG A 47 30.42 10.96 31.19
CA ARG A 47 30.52 10.29 29.90
C ARG A 47 29.48 9.20 29.76
N LEU A 48 28.98 9.04 28.54
CA LEU A 48 27.99 8.05 28.15
C LEU A 48 28.57 7.14 27.07
N VAL A 49 28.39 5.83 27.24
CA VAL A 49 28.70 4.83 26.22
C VAL A 49 27.40 4.20 25.75
N LEU A 50 27.08 4.37 24.47
CA LEU A 50 25.90 3.81 23.83
C LEU A 50 26.33 2.68 22.89
N PHE A 51 25.88 1.46 23.17
CA PHE A 51 25.96 0.32 22.27
C PHE A 51 24.59 0.10 21.64
N VAL A 52 24.50 0.15 20.31
CA VAL A 52 23.30 -0.27 19.58
C VAL A 52 23.68 -1.48 18.74
N ALA A 53 23.11 -2.63 19.12
CA ALA A 53 23.30 -3.89 18.43
C ALA A 53 22.14 -4.08 17.45
N ASP A 54 22.33 -3.63 16.20
CA ASP A 54 21.31 -3.54 15.16
C ASP A 54 20.63 -4.92 14.94
N GLY A 55 19.31 -4.91 14.80
CA GLY A 55 18.50 -6.13 14.57
C GLY A 55 18.45 -7.11 15.74
N LEU A 56 18.90 -6.74 16.95
CA LEU A 56 18.87 -7.60 18.14
C LEU A 56 17.47 -7.67 18.74
N ARG A 57 16.87 -8.88 18.72
CA ARG A 57 15.58 -9.15 19.36
C ARG A 57 15.70 -9.26 20.88
N ALA A 58 14.69 -8.76 21.61
CA ALA A 58 14.65 -8.88 23.08
C ALA A 58 14.63 -10.35 23.54
N ASP A 59 13.84 -11.21 22.89
CA ASP A 59 13.77 -12.63 23.21
C ASP A 59 15.13 -13.34 23.03
N SER A 60 15.82 -13.07 21.93
CA SER A 60 17.11 -13.70 21.60
C SER A 60 18.21 -13.33 22.59
N LEU A 61 18.10 -12.16 23.25
CA LEU A 61 19.02 -11.76 24.32
C LEU A 61 18.62 -12.34 25.69
N TYR A 62 17.33 -12.29 26.04
CA TYR A 62 16.86 -12.61 27.39
C TYR A 62 16.51 -14.08 27.62
N GLU A 63 16.17 -14.83 26.58
CA GLU A 63 15.91 -16.26 26.66
C GLU A 63 17.15 -17.05 27.07
N LEU A 64 16.90 -18.16 27.77
CA LEU A 64 17.94 -19.14 28.05
C LEU A 64 17.99 -20.16 26.93
N ASN A 65 19.21 -20.58 26.60
CA ASN A 65 19.43 -21.69 25.68
C ASN A 65 18.84 -23.01 26.22
N SER A 66 18.76 -24.02 25.37
CA SER A 66 18.23 -25.36 25.72
C SER A 66 18.94 -26.04 26.91
N ASN A 67 20.18 -25.65 27.19
CA ASN A 67 20.99 -26.08 28.33
C ASN A 67 20.80 -25.18 29.59
N ASN A 68 19.81 -24.30 29.60
CA ASN A 68 19.54 -23.30 30.65
C ASN A 68 20.65 -22.26 30.88
N THR A 69 21.54 -22.02 29.91
CA THR A 69 22.55 -20.94 30.00
C THR A 69 22.12 -19.72 29.18
N PRO A 70 22.39 -18.48 29.64
CA PRO A 70 22.06 -17.27 28.87
C PRO A 70 22.87 -17.19 27.57
N GLN A 71 22.29 -16.59 26.53
CA GLN A 71 22.98 -16.34 25.27
C GLN A 71 24.08 -15.29 25.41
N ALA A 72 23.85 -14.29 26.27
CA ALA A 72 24.76 -13.18 26.57
C ALA A 72 25.06 -13.16 28.09
N PRO A 73 26.01 -13.98 28.58
CA PRO A 73 26.26 -14.13 30.01
C PRO A 73 26.69 -12.85 30.73
N TYR A 74 27.46 -11.97 30.08
CA TYR A 74 27.89 -10.71 30.70
C TYR A 74 26.70 -9.76 30.89
N LEU A 75 25.93 -9.53 29.83
CA LEU A 75 24.73 -8.67 29.88
C LEU A 75 23.66 -9.23 30.82
N ARG A 76 23.49 -10.56 30.85
CA ARG A 76 22.66 -11.23 31.86
C ARG A 76 23.18 -10.95 33.28
N GLY A 77 24.48 -11.01 33.49
CA GLY A 77 25.09 -10.65 34.76
C GLY A 77 24.85 -9.18 35.16
N ILE A 78 24.88 -8.25 34.20
CA ILE A 78 24.61 -6.83 34.43
C ILE A 78 23.16 -6.62 34.89
N LEU A 79 22.17 -7.13 34.16
CA LEU A 79 20.77 -6.93 34.53
C LEU A 79 20.38 -7.64 35.85
N GLU A 80 21.10 -8.69 36.23
CA GLU A 80 20.86 -9.41 37.49
C GLU A 80 21.51 -8.74 38.71
N ASN A 81 22.61 -8.00 38.52
CA ASN A 81 23.43 -7.52 39.64
C ASN A 81 23.71 -6.01 39.67
N ASN A 82 23.89 -5.38 38.51
CA ASN A 82 24.53 -4.05 38.42
C ASN A 82 23.71 -2.98 37.68
N GLY A 83 22.68 -3.37 36.94
CA GLY A 83 21.93 -2.47 36.06
C GLY A 83 20.42 -2.56 36.17
N SER A 84 19.75 -1.65 35.48
CA SER A 84 18.31 -1.66 35.23
C SER A 84 18.04 -2.18 33.83
N TRP A 85 16.91 -2.87 33.63
CA TRP A 85 16.59 -3.52 32.36
C TRP A 85 15.10 -3.48 32.03
N GLY A 86 14.78 -3.65 30.74
CA GLY A 86 13.42 -3.79 30.26
C GLY A 86 13.36 -3.88 28.74
N ILE A 87 12.17 -3.69 28.17
CA ILE A 87 11.98 -3.65 26.72
C ILE A 87 11.89 -2.19 26.25
N SER A 88 12.64 -1.88 25.21
CA SER A 88 12.47 -0.68 24.40
C SER A 88 11.49 -0.99 23.26
N HIS A 89 10.36 -0.30 23.25
CA HIS A 89 9.30 -0.45 22.25
C HIS A 89 9.58 0.47 21.06
N THR A 90 10.08 -0.11 19.96
CA THR A 90 10.24 0.60 18.69
C THR A 90 8.90 0.66 17.94
N ARG A 91 8.83 1.55 16.94
CA ARG A 91 7.64 1.77 16.12
C ARG A 91 7.97 1.49 14.67
N VAL A 92 6.95 1.13 13.89
CA VAL A 92 7.16 0.98 12.44
C VAL A 92 7.33 2.36 11.78
N PRO A 93 8.06 2.45 10.66
CA PRO A 93 8.81 1.36 10.02
C PRO A 93 10.00 0.94 10.89
N THR A 94 10.11 -0.35 11.19
CA THR A 94 11.18 -0.95 12.00
C THR A 94 12.41 -1.10 11.12
N GLU A 95 12.94 0.03 10.69
CA GLU A 95 14.12 0.17 9.84
C GLU A 95 15.23 0.83 10.66
N SER A 96 16.49 0.57 10.31
CA SER A 96 17.61 0.96 11.17
C SER A 96 17.67 2.46 11.41
N ARG A 97 17.48 3.26 10.36
CA ARG A 97 17.54 4.73 10.45
C ARG A 97 16.45 5.33 11.38
N PRO A 98 15.14 5.10 11.17
CA PRO A 98 14.11 5.55 12.09
C PRO A 98 14.33 5.13 13.55
N GLY A 99 14.80 3.89 13.79
CA GLY A 99 15.08 3.40 15.13
C GLY A 99 16.22 4.17 15.80
N HIS A 100 17.32 4.41 15.08
CA HIS A 100 18.44 5.23 15.56
C HIS A 100 18.04 6.68 15.84
N VAL A 101 17.21 7.29 15.00
CA VAL A 101 16.70 8.65 15.23
C VAL A 101 15.83 8.70 16.48
N ALA A 102 14.96 7.70 16.71
CA ALA A 102 14.18 7.60 17.94
C ALA A 102 15.08 7.47 19.17
N LEU A 103 16.11 6.62 19.12
CA LEU A 103 17.05 6.43 20.21
C LEU A 103 17.83 7.69 20.57
N ILE A 104 18.38 8.39 19.58
CA ILE A 104 19.40 9.43 19.78
C ILE A 104 18.80 10.85 19.76
N ALA A 105 17.74 11.08 18.98
CA ALA A 105 17.05 12.37 18.89
C ALA A 105 15.68 12.40 19.59
N GLY A 106 15.17 11.25 20.02
CA GLY A 106 13.95 11.18 20.84
C GLY A 106 12.65 11.41 20.07
N PHE A 107 12.66 11.34 18.74
CA PHE A 107 11.45 11.47 17.91
C PHE A 107 11.37 10.37 16.87
N TYR A 108 10.14 10.05 16.45
CA TYR A 108 9.89 9.04 15.44
C TYR A 108 9.87 9.71 14.05
N GLU A 109 10.74 9.25 13.15
CA GLU A 109 10.72 9.71 11.76
C GLU A 109 9.39 9.35 11.07
N ASP A 110 8.93 10.24 10.20
CA ASP A 110 7.79 10.01 9.33
C ASP A 110 8.22 9.13 8.13
N VAL A 111 7.34 8.20 7.72
CA VAL A 111 7.47 7.39 6.50
C VAL A 111 7.77 8.27 5.28
N SER A 112 7.38 9.55 5.28
CA SER A 112 7.74 10.51 4.24
C SER A 112 9.22 10.85 4.13
N ALA A 113 9.91 10.97 5.25
CA ALA A 113 11.34 11.19 5.28
C ALA A 113 12.06 9.92 4.83
N VAL A 114 11.51 8.74 5.11
CA VAL A 114 12.03 7.43 4.67
C VAL A 114 11.79 7.23 3.17
N ALA A 115 10.63 7.62 2.65
CA ALA A 115 10.25 7.47 1.24
C ALA A 115 10.89 8.52 0.31
N LYS A 116 11.20 9.72 0.82
CA LYS A 116 11.86 10.80 0.03
C LYS A 116 13.38 10.65 -0.04
N GLY A 117 14.00 9.93 0.90
CA GLY A 117 15.42 9.62 0.89
C GLY A 117 15.65 8.34 1.67
N TRP A 118 15.98 7.23 0.98
CA TRP A 118 16.10 5.92 1.65
C TRP A 118 17.38 5.79 2.48
N LYS A 119 18.43 6.53 2.10
CA LYS A 119 19.76 6.51 2.75
C LYS A 119 20.05 7.70 3.66
N GLU A 120 19.28 8.78 3.58
CA GLU A 120 19.59 10.02 4.32
C GLU A 120 18.33 10.78 4.67
N ASN A 121 18.24 11.32 5.90
CA ASN A 121 17.14 12.19 6.29
C ASN A 121 17.31 13.57 5.59
N PRO A 122 16.34 14.03 4.80
CA PRO A 122 16.44 15.30 4.08
C PRO A 122 16.31 16.53 4.97
N VAL A 123 15.96 16.39 6.25
CA VAL A 123 15.75 17.50 7.20
C VAL A 123 16.72 17.36 8.38
N GLU A 124 17.50 18.40 8.64
CA GLU A 124 18.39 18.47 9.80
C GLU A 124 17.58 18.47 11.10
N PHE A 125 18.06 17.71 12.08
CA PHE A 125 17.44 17.60 13.40
C PHE A 125 18.50 17.65 14.51
N ASP A 126 18.05 18.06 15.69
CA ASP A 126 18.88 18.09 16.90
C ASP A 126 18.86 16.72 17.61
N SER A 127 19.92 16.39 18.32
CA SER A 127 20.09 15.09 18.98
C SER A 127 21.02 15.19 20.20
N VAL A 128 21.07 14.13 21.01
CA VAL A 128 21.99 14.08 22.17
C VAL A 128 23.45 14.27 21.74
N PHE A 129 23.82 13.90 20.51
CA PHE A 129 25.19 14.06 20.01
C PHE A 129 25.51 15.51 19.66
N ASN A 130 24.53 16.27 19.17
CA ASN A 130 24.65 17.70 18.89
C ASN A 130 24.82 18.52 20.18
N GLU A 131 24.15 18.08 21.24
CA GLU A 131 24.15 18.75 22.54
C GLU A 131 25.31 18.33 23.45
N SER A 132 26.11 17.33 23.02
CA SER A 132 27.29 16.85 23.73
C SER A 132 28.50 17.76 23.53
N LYS A 133 29.49 17.64 24.42
CA LYS A 133 30.76 18.38 24.26
C LYS A 133 31.63 17.74 23.18
N TYR A 134 31.70 16.42 23.17
CA TYR A 134 32.37 15.61 22.17
C TYR A 134 31.63 14.30 21.99
N THR A 135 31.45 13.90 20.73
CA THR A 135 30.94 12.58 20.35
C THR A 135 31.96 11.89 19.47
N TRP A 136 32.34 10.66 19.81
CA TRP A 136 33.05 9.76 18.90
C TRP A 136 32.17 8.55 18.61
N SER A 137 31.99 8.25 17.33
CA SER A 137 31.14 7.16 16.87
C SER A 137 31.86 6.21 15.92
N TRP A 138 31.57 4.91 16.03
CA TRP A 138 32.12 3.85 15.18
C TRP A 138 31.02 2.94 14.64
N GLY A 139 31.04 2.63 13.34
CA GLY A 139 30.11 1.68 12.73
C GLY A 139 29.76 1.98 11.27
N SER A 140 28.48 1.88 10.92
CA SER A 140 28.02 1.89 9.52
C SER A 140 28.09 3.29 8.89
N PRO A 141 28.56 3.40 7.62
CA PRO A 141 28.47 4.64 6.84
C PRO A 141 27.03 5.08 6.52
N ASP A 142 26.03 4.20 6.63
CA ASP A 142 24.62 4.54 6.40
C ASP A 142 23.94 5.12 7.66
N ILE A 143 24.53 4.94 8.86
CA ILE A 143 23.97 5.45 10.13
C ILE A 143 24.72 6.67 10.66
N LEU A 144 26.03 6.56 10.85
CA LEU A 144 26.79 7.56 11.61
C LEU A 144 26.73 8.99 11.03
N PRO A 145 26.92 9.21 9.71
CA PRO A 145 26.99 10.55 9.14
C PRO A 145 25.73 11.40 9.37
N MET A 146 24.56 10.77 9.52
CA MET A 146 23.31 11.51 9.71
C MET A 146 23.29 12.35 10.99
N PHE A 147 23.98 11.89 12.05
CA PHE A 147 24.08 12.61 13.32
C PHE A 147 25.22 13.62 13.36
N ALA A 148 26.15 13.58 12.38
CA ALA A 148 27.24 14.54 12.26
C ALA A 148 26.84 15.75 11.39
N LYS A 149 26.02 15.54 10.35
CA LYS A 149 25.67 16.57 9.36
C LYS A 149 24.97 17.80 9.94
N GLY A 150 24.21 17.64 11.02
CA GLY A 150 23.51 18.74 11.73
C GLY A 150 24.26 19.30 12.96
N ALA A 151 25.44 18.79 13.30
CA ALA A 151 26.19 19.25 14.47
C ALA A 151 26.85 20.60 14.17
N THR A 152 26.65 21.59 15.04
CA THR A 152 27.28 22.90 14.87
C THR A 152 28.74 22.83 15.35
N GLY A 153 29.68 22.65 14.41
CA GLY A 153 31.12 22.68 14.66
C GLY A 153 31.80 21.30 14.70
N ASP A 154 33.11 21.30 14.94
CA ASP A 154 33.95 20.10 14.84
C ASP A 154 34.01 19.30 16.16
N HIS A 155 32.87 18.75 16.61
CA HIS A 155 32.80 17.99 17.87
C HIS A 155 32.12 16.60 17.78
N VAL A 156 31.53 16.24 16.64
CA VAL A 156 30.99 14.90 16.37
C VAL A 156 31.86 14.21 15.32
N TYR A 157 32.58 13.17 15.72
CA TYR A 157 33.54 12.46 14.88
C TYR A 157 33.05 11.05 14.55
N THR A 158 32.99 10.72 13.26
CA THR A 158 32.49 9.43 12.75
C THR A 158 33.61 8.60 12.14
N PHE A 159 33.75 7.34 12.57
CA PHE A 159 34.67 6.37 12.00
C PHE A 159 33.89 5.19 11.41
N CYS A 160 33.86 5.10 10.08
CA CYS A 160 33.10 4.07 9.39
C CYS A 160 34.01 3.06 8.68
N TYR A 161 33.59 1.80 8.63
CA TYR A 161 34.10 0.86 7.64
C TYR A 161 33.59 1.24 6.24
N THR A 162 34.17 0.63 5.21
CA THR A 162 33.77 0.86 3.81
C THR A 162 32.39 0.25 3.54
N ALA A 163 31.58 0.89 2.70
CA ALA A 163 30.24 0.37 2.35
C ALA A 163 30.31 -1.02 1.68
N GLU A 164 31.41 -1.33 0.99
CA GLU A 164 31.68 -2.66 0.42
C GLU A 164 31.89 -3.75 1.48
N SER A 165 32.14 -3.39 2.74
CA SER A 165 32.25 -4.33 3.85
C SER A 165 30.89 -4.82 4.35
N GLU A 166 29.78 -4.13 4.02
CA GLU A 166 28.40 -4.54 4.30
C GLU A 166 27.90 -5.58 3.26
N ASP A 167 28.72 -6.59 2.96
CA ASP A 167 28.36 -7.67 2.03
C ASP A 167 27.48 -8.71 2.74
N PHE A 168 26.17 -8.59 2.60
CA PHE A 168 25.17 -9.53 3.11
C PHE A 168 25.33 -10.97 2.58
N GLY A 169 26.14 -11.19 1.53
CA GLY A 169 26.45 -12.50 0.96
C GLY A 169 27.80 -13.10 1.36
N ALA A 170 28.64 -12.36 2.10
CA ALA A 170 29.93 -12.83 2.59
C ALA A 170 29.79 -13.75 3.83
N GLN A 171 30.88 -14.45 4.20
CA GLN A 171 30.90 -15.23 5.46
C GLN A 171 30.77 -14.32 6.70
N ASP A 172 30.33 -14.92 7.82
CA ASP A 172 30.22 -14.38 9.20
C ASP A 172 30.31 -12.85 9.36
N ALA A 173 29.16 -12.18 9.31
CA ALA A 173 29.06 -10.71 9.41
C ALA A 173 29.49 -10.11 10.76
N ALA A 174 29.83 -10.95 11.76
CA ALA A 174 30.34 -10.47 13.04
C ALA A 174 31.67 -9.71 12.91
N GLU A 175 32.38 -9.83 11.79
CA GLU A 175 33.59 -9.06 11.50
C GLU A 175 33.35 -7.54 11.54
N LEU A 176 32.14 -7.07 11.20
CA LEU A 176 31.77 -5.65 11.30
C LEU A 176 31.77 -5.17 12.76
N ASP A 177 31.25 -5.99 13.68
CA ASP A 177 31.23 -5.68 15.11
C ASP A 177 32.65 -5.73 15.69
N MET A 178 33.45 -6.72 15.27
CA MET A 178 34.85 -6.83 15.68
C MET A 178 35.67 -5.65 15.20
N TRP A 179 35.43 -5.16 13.97
CA TRP A 179 36.06 -3.95 13.45
C TRP A 179 35.79 -2.76 14.38
N VAL A 180 34.54 -2.58 14.82
CA VAL A 180 34.15 -1.49 15.74
C VAL A 180 34.90 -1.61 17.06
N PHE A 181 34.90 -2.79 17.69
CA PHE A 181 35.61 -3.01 18.95
C PHE A 181 37.13 -2.76 18.83
N ASP A 182 37.76 -3.24 17.76
CA ASP A 182 39.20 -3.08 17.54
C ASP A 182 39.58 -1.61 17.30
N HIS A 183 38.74 -0.86 16.58
CA HIS A 183 38.97 0.57 16.34
C HIS A 183 38.81 1.39 17.62
N VAL A 184 37.84 1.06 18.48
CA VAL A 184 37.70 1.69 19.79
C VAL A 184 38.92 1.39 20.67
N LYS A 185 39.39 0.15 20.71
CA LYS A 185 40.62 -0.22 21.45
C LYS A 185 41.85 0.54 20.95
N SER A 186 42.03 0.59 19.63
CA SER A 186 43.13 1.33 18.99
C SER A 186 43.05 2.83 19.27
N PHE A 187 41.86 3.41 19.23
CA PHE A 187 41.60 4.82 19.51
C PHE A 187 41.98 5.20 20.95
N PHE A 188 41.52 4.42 21.94
CA PHE A 188 41.90 4.64 23.34
C PHE A 188 43.39 4.45 23.59
N ASN A 189 44.03 3.47 22.95
CA ASN A 189 45.47 3.28 23.06
C ASN A 189 46.24 4.48 22.47
N SER A 190 45.83 4.95 21.30
CA SER A 190 46.43 6.12 20.63
C SER A 190 46.19 7.42 21.41
N SER A 191 45.07 7.53 22.13
CA SER A 191 44.81 8.70 22.98
C SER A 191 45.83 8.85 24.10
N ARG A 192 46.44 7.75 24.60
CA ARG A 192 47.44 7.81 25.67
C ARG A 192 48.72 8.56 25.26
N SER A 193 49.02 8.62 23.96
CA SER A 193 50.17 9.34 23.40
C SER A 193 49.81 10.67 22.74
N ASN A 194 48.52 10.97 22.57
CA ASN A 194 48.01 12.21 21.99
C ASN A 194 47.36 13.09 23.07
N GLN A 195 48.10 14.08 23.57
CA GLN A 195 47.65 14.93 24.68
C GLN A 195 46.33 15.66 24.38
N THR A 196 46.12 16.14 23.15
CA THR A 196 44.89 16.84 22.76
C THR A 196 43.70 15.91 22.84
N LEU A 197 43.84 14.69 22.31
CA LEU A 197 42.78 13.68 22.34
C LEU A 197 42.51 13.19 23.76
N PHE A 198 43.57 12.96 24.55
CA PHE A 198 43.45 12.58 25.94
C PHE A 198 42.69 13.63 26.77
N SER A 199 43.00 14.91 26.56
CA SER A 199 42.29 16.02 27.20
C SER A 199 40.82 16.05 26.77
N ALA A 200 40.52 15.93 25.48
CA ALA A 200 39.14 15.91 24.98
C ALA A 200 38.32 14.74 25.57
N LEU A 201 38.91 13.55 25.71
CA LEU A 201 38.25 12.38 26.32
C LEU A 201 37.98 12.53 27.83
N ASN A 202 38.71 13.44 28.51
CA ASN A 202 38.54 13.71 29.94
C ASN A 202 37.63 14.91 30.24
N GLU A 203 37.06 15.54 29.21
CA GLU A 203 36.01 16.55 29.36
C GLU A 203 34.69 15.94 29.89
N GLU A 204 33.75 16.81 30.26
CA GLU A 204 32.39 16.42 30.64
C GLU A 204 31.46 16.43 29.42
N LYS A 205 30.32 15.74 29.51
CA LYS A 205 29.32 15.60 28.43
C LYS A 205 29.88 14.88 27.19
N VAL A 206 30.72 13.87 27.41
CA VAL A 206 31.31 13.04 26.35
C VAL A 206 30.36 11.89 25.99
N VAL A 207 30.21 11.61 24.70
CA VAL A 207 29.45 10.47 24.18
C VAL A 207 30.36 9.57 23.34
N LEU A 208 30.28 8.26 23.58
CA LEU A 208 30.94 7.22 22.80
C LEU A 208 29.85 6.32 22.23
N PHE A 209 29.69 6.30 20.91
CA PHE A 209 28.65 5.54 20.23
C PHE A 209 29.23 4.40 19.41
N LEU A 210 28.83 3.17 19.70
CA LEU A 210 29.23 1.97 18.99
C LEU A 210 28.00 1.37 18.31
N HIS A 211 27.97 1.45 16.98
CA HIS A 211 26.95 0.85 16.15
C HIS A 211 27.42 -0.51 15.64
N LEU A 212 26.73 -1.58 16.05
CA LEU A 212 27.12 -2.97 15.82
C LEU A 212 26.12 -3.62 14.86
N LEU A 213 26.47 -3.70 13.57
CA LEU A 213 25.60 -4.12 12.45
C LEU A 213 25.58 -5.65 12.22
N GLY A 214 26.53 -6.39 12.80
CA GLY A 214 26.74 -7.80 12.45
C GLY A 214 25.54 -8.70 12.75
N ILE A 215 24.79 -8.40 13.82
CA ILE A 215 23.60 -9.16 14.22
C ILE A 215 22.48 -9.01 13.19
N ASP A 216 22.15 -7.79 12.75
CA ASP A 216 21.15 -7.56 11.69
C ASP A 216 21.53 -8.25 10.38
N THR A 217 22.79 -8.08 9.96
CA THR A 217 23.31 -8.68 8.72
C THR A 217 23.19 -10.21 8.75
N ASN A 218 23.56 -10.84 9.87
CA ASN A 218 23.36 -12.28 10.07
C ASN A 218 21.88 -12.65 10.19
N GLY A 219 21.03 -11.76 10.68
CA GLY A 219 19.58 -11.92 10.74
C GLY A 219 18.95 -12.01 9.36
N HIS A 220 19.33 -11.13 8.42
CA HIS A 220 18.91 -11.21 7.02
C HIS A 220 19.47 -12.44 6.30
N ALA A 221 20.77 -12.69 6.43
CA ALA A 221 21.45 -13.75 5.70
C ALA A 221 21.08 -15.16 6.20
N HIS A 222 21.01 -15.34 7.53
CA HIS A 222 20.92 -16.65 8.17
C HIS A 222 19.64 -16.87 9.00
N ARG A 223 18.86 -15.81 9.29
CA ARG A 223 17.66 -15.79 10.15
C ARG A 223 17.97 -15.82 11.66
N PRO A 224 17.10 -15.26 12.53
CA PRO A 224 17.38 -15.13 13.97
C PRO A 224 17.58 -16.43 14.76
N ASN A 225 17.05 -17.55 14.25
CA ASN A 225 17.21 -18.85 14.90
C ASN A 225 18.49 -19.61 14.50
N SER A 226 19.30 -19.03 13.60
CA SER A 226 20.54 -19.63 13.11
C SER A 226 21.65 -19.67 14.16
N ARG A 227 22.68 -20.46 13.88
CA ARG A 227 23.88 -20.49 14.71
C ARG A 227 24.65 -19.18 14.57
N GLU A 228 24.74 -18.66 13.37
CA GLU A 228 25.48 -17.45 12.99
C GLU A 228 24.94 -16.24 13.77
N TYR A 229 23.63 -16.01 13.75
CA TYR A 229 22.97 -14.94 14.52
C TYR A 229 23.24 -15.08 16.03
N LYS A 230 23.07 -16.29 16.57
CA LYS A 230 23.29 -16.56 18.00
C LYS A 230 24.77 -16.38 18.40
N GLU A 231 25.70 -16.94 17.66
CA GLU A 231 27.14 -16.77 17.94
C GLU A 231 27.56 -15.30 17.81
N ASN A 232 26.96 -14.53 16.91
CA ASN A 232 27.18 -13.08 16.85
C ASN A 232 26.72 -12.37 18.14
N ILE A 233 25.58 -12.73 18.73
CA ILE A 233 25.14 -12.19 20.03
C ILE A 233 26.20 -12.45 21.12
N LYS A 234 26.81 -13.64 21.14
CA LYS A 234 27.89 -13.97 22.09
C LYS A 234 29.13 -13.11 21.87
N LYS A 235 29.54 -12.93 20.62
CA LYS A 235 30.68 -12.05 20.28
C LYS A 235 30.43 -10.61 20.71
N VAL A 236 29.20 -10.11 20.50
CA VAL A 236 28.80 -8.77 20.98
C VAL A 236 28.81 -8.70 22.51
N ASP A 237 28.30 -9.72 23.23
CA ASP A 237 28.37 -9.79 24.70
C ASP A 237 29.83 -9.72 25.22
N GLU A 238 30.73 -10.50 24.62
CA GLU A 238 32.16 -10.49 24.95
C GLU A 238 32.84 -9.17 24.62
N GLY A 239 32.55 -8.59 23.46
CA GLY A 239 33.09 -7.29 23.05
C GLY A 239 32.61 -6.15 23.93
N VAL A 240 31.31 -6.11 24.29
CA VAL A 240 30.76 -5.11 25.23
C VAL A 240 31.43 -5.23 26.59
N LYS A 241 31.66 -6.45 27.09
CA LYS A 241 32.41 -6.68 28.34
C LYS A 241 33.83 -6.13 28.27
N GLU A 242 34.55 -6.40 27.17
CA GLU A 242 35.92 -5.93 26.95
C GLU A 242 35.98 -4.40 26.92
N ILE A 243 35.12 -3.76 26.12
CA ILE A 243 35.06 -2.30 25.97
C ILE A 243 34.67 -1.62 27.27
N ALA A 244 33.63 -2.09 27.97
CA ALA A 244 33.21 -1.52 29.23
C ALA A 244 34.34 -1.56 30.27
N SER A 245 35.00 -2.72 30.40
CA SER A 245 36.15 -2.89 31.30
C SER A 245 37.33 -2.01 30.91
N MET A 246 37.60 -1.86 29.60
CA MET A 246 38.68 -1.01 29.10
C MET A 246 38.42 0.46 29.41
N ILE A 247 37.20 0.94 29.18
CA ILE A 247 36.80 2.33 29.42
C ILE A 247 36.90 2.65 30.91
N ASP A 248 36.35 1.80 31.78
CA ASP A 248 36.45 2.01 33.24
C ASP A 248 37.92 2.03 33.69
N ASN A 249 38.76 1.13 33.19
CA ASN A 249 40.19 1.13 33.50
C ASN A 249 40.93 2.36 32.97
N PHE A 250 40.57 2.87 31.79
CA PHE A 250 41.17 4.07 31.21
C PHE A 250 40.94 5.30 32.09
N TYR A 251 39.76 5.42 32.70
CA TYR A 251 39.41 6.51 33.62
C TYR A 251 39.69 6.18 35.09
N GLY A 252 40.41 5.09 35.38
CA GLY A 252 40.78 4.75 36.74
C GLY A 252 39.60 4.36 37.64
N ASN A 253 38.52 3.81 37.06
CA ASN A 253 37.30 3.39 37.74
C ASN A 253 36.67 4.54 38.55
N ASP A 254 36.61 5.74 37.97
CA ASP A 254 36.08 6.95 38.62
C ASP A 254 34.57 6.91 38.95
N GLY A 255 33.85 5.90 38.45
CA GLY A 255 32.41 5.77 38.63
C GLY A 255 31.61 6.89 37.96
N LYS A 256 32.14 7.50 36.89
CA LYS A 256 31.52 8.60 36.13
C LYS A 256 31.10 8.23 34.71
N THR A 257 31.13 6.94 34.37
CA THR A 257 30.65 6.41 33.09
C THR A 257 29.27 5.79 33.25
N ALA A 258 28.32 6.19 32.39
CA ALA A 258 27.06 5.50 32.21
C ALA A 258 27.11 4.69 30.91
N PHE A 259 26.50 3.51 30.91
CA PHE A 259 26.46 2.60 29.77
C PHE A 259 25.02 2.23 29.43
N ILE A 260 24.72 2.18 28.14
CA ILE A 260 23.42 1.76 27.60
C ILE A 260 23.68 0.76 26.48
N LEU A 261 23.02 -0.41 26.55
CA LEU A 261 22.93 -1.36 25.44
C LEU A 261 21.47 -1.54 25.03
N THR A 262 21.20 -1.40 23.74
CA THR A 262 19.87 -1.58 23.17
C THR A 262 19.94 -1.98 21.69
N SER A 263 18.78 -2.03 21.03
CA SER A 263 18.63 -2.22 19.58
C SER A 263 17.70 -1.15 19.01
N ASP A 264 17.86 -0.86 17.73
CA ASP A 264 16.99 0.00 16.93
C ASP A 264 15.71 -0.73 16.49
N HIS A 265 15.82 -2.00 16.12
CA HIS A 265 14.71 -2.93 15.89
C HIS A 265 15.11 -4.38 16.18
N GLY A 266 14.12 -5.28 16.11
CA GLY A 266 14.35 -6.72 16.06
C GLY A 266 14.20 -7.26 14.64
N MET A 267 13.78 -8.52 14.51
CA MET A 267 13.70 -9.21 13.22
C MET A 267 12.63 -10.30 13.26
N THR A 268 11.93 -10.53 12.16
CA THR A 268 11.02 -11.68 12.00
C THR A 268 11.77 -13.01 11.90
N ASP A 269 11.08 -14.12 12.14
CA ASP A 269 11.68 -15.47 12.07
C ASP A 269 12.21 -15.84 10.68
N TRP A 270 11.75 -15.16 9.63
CA TRP A 270 12.22 -15.37 8.25
C TRP A 270 13.32 -14.39 7.82
N GLY A 271 13.85 -13.56 8.73
CA GLY A 271 14.97 -12.66 8.46
C GLY A 271 14.56 -11.41 7.68
N SER A 272 13.44 -10.80 8.04
CA SER A 272 13.00 -9.50 7.53
C SER A 272 12.57 -8.59 8.68
N HIS A 273 12.69 -7.28 8.49
CA HIS A 273 12.09 -6.26 9.37
C HIS A 273 11.36 -5.20 8.52
N GLY A 274 10.90 -4.11 9.14
CA GLY A 274 10.15 -3.01 8.50
C GLY A 274 8.64 -2.99 8.85
N ALA A 275 8.12 -4.04 9.49
CA ALA A 275 6.73 -4.21 9.89
C ALA A 275 6.53 -4.23 11.42
N GLY A 276 5.28 -4.44 11.85
CA GLY A 276 4.85 -4.26 13.24
C GLY A 276 4.84 -5.52 14.09
N HIS A 277 5.52 -6.60 13.69
CA HIS A 277 5.51 -7.82 14.47
C HIS A 277 6.25 -7.62 15.82
N PRO A 278 5.80 -8.24 16.94
CA PRO A 278 6.49 -8.11 18.23
C PRO A 278 7.98 -8.47 18.19
N SER A 279 8.37 -9.44 17.37
CA SER A 279 9.80 -9.79 17.21
C SER A 279 10.61 -8.69 16.52
N GLU A 280 9.97 -7.75 15.83
CA GLU A 280 10.59 -6.57 15.24
C GLU A 280 10.51 -5.36 16.18
N THR A 281 9.43 -5.27 16.98
CA THR A 281 9.14 -4.07 17.77
C THR A 281 9.63 -4.11 19.22
N LEU A 282 9.94 -5.30 19.75
CA LEU A 282 10.45 -5.50 21.11
C LEU A 282 11.99 -5.64 21.08
N THR A 283 12.67 -4.57 21.49
CA THR A 283 14.14 -4.51 21.56
C THR A 283 14.61 -4.56 23.02
N PRO A 284 15.78 -5.16 23.31
CA PRO A 284 16.29 -5.18 24.67
C PRO A 284 16.76 -3.78 25.10
N LEU A 285 16.69 -3.49 26.39
CA LEU A 285 17.30 -2.31 27.00
C LEU A 285 17.98 -2.71 28.32
N ILE A 286 19.29 -2.51 28.40
CA ILE A 286 20.09 -2.71 29.61
C ILE A 286 20.91 -1.46 29.86
N VAL A 287 20.80 -0.89 31.05
CA VAL A 287 21.44 0.37 31.44
C VAL A 287 22.17 0.17 32.76
N TRP A 288 23.42 0.62 32.86
CA TRP A 288 24.24 0.46 34.08
C TRP A 288 25.28 1.58 34.24
N GLY A 289 25.93 1.60 35.40
CA GLY A 289 26.97 2.58 35.72
C GLY A 289 26.46 3.82 36.43
N ALA A 290 27.13 4.96 36.22
CA ALA A 290 26.93 6.19 36.95
C ALA A 290 25.50 6.74 36.82
N GLY A 291 24.83 6.95 37.95
CA GLY A 291 23.48 7.53 37.97
C GLY A 291 22.34 6.58 37.64
N VAL A 292 22.60 5.28 37.52
CA VAL A 292 21.61 4.27 37.15
C VAL A 292 21.21 3.44 38.37
N ASN A 293 19.94 3.03 38.45
CA ASN A 293 19.45 2.14 39.51
C ASN A 293 19.99 0.72 39.37
N TYR A 294 20.25 0.11 40.53
CA TYR A 294 20.53 -1.30 40.66
C TYR A 294 19.26 -2.15 40.42
N PRO A 295 19.41 -3.45 40.10
CA PRO A 295 18.29 -4.34 39.91
C PRO A 295 17.40 -4.40 41.15
N GLN A 296 16.08 -4.22 40.95
CA GLN A 296 15.10 -4.25 42.02
C GLN A 296 14.42 -5.63 42.07
N LYS A 297 14.52 -6.33 43.21
CA LYS A 297 13.79 -7.58 43.42
C LYS A 297 12.32 -7.31 43.71
N VAL A 298 11.43 -8.04 43.06
CA VAL A 298 9.97 -7.90 43.22
C VAL A 298 9.31 -9.27 43.37
N THR A 299 8.21 -9.31 44.13
CA THR A 299 7.39 -10.52 44.29
C THR A 299 6.22 -10.59 43.30
N SER A 300 5.88 -9.46 42.68
CA SER A 300 4.85 -9.35 41.64
C SER A 300 5.24 -8.27 40.63
N GLN A 301 4.82 -8.47 39.39
CA GLN A 301 5.11 -7.59 38.25
C GLN A 301 3.81 -6.99 37.73
N PHE A 302 3.89 -5.85 37.05
CA PHE A 302 2.74 -5.19 36.44
C PHE A 302 2.38 -5.75 35.05
N PHE A 303 3.28 -6.54 34.45
CA PHE A 303 3.11 -7.09 33.10
C PHE A 303 2.31 -8.39 33.13
N GLU A 304 1.33 -8.51 32.23
CA GLU A 304 0.46 -9.70 32.07
C GLU A 304 0.97 -10.69 31.00
N ASP A 305 2.15 -10.46 30.42
CA ASP A 305 2.74 -11.32 29.38
C ASP A 305 3.47 -12.56 29.95
N ASN A 306 3.77 -13.52 29.07
CA ASN A 306 4.48 -14.76 29.43
C ASN A 306 6.01 -14.61 29.39
N PHE A 307 6.55 -13.49 28.87
CA PHE A 307 7.97 -13.33 28.59
C PHE A 307 8.83 -13.45 29.84
N LEU A 308 8.40 -12.85 30.95
CA LEU A 308 9.13 -12.91 32.23
C LEU A 308 9.37 -14.35 32.71
N LYS A 309 8.41 -15.24 32.46
CA LYS A 309 8.45 -16.65 32.84
C LYS A 309 9.38 -17.44 31.93
N GLU A 310 9.33 -17.14 30.64
CA GLU A 310 10.19 -17.73 29.61
C GLU A 310 11.67 -17.34 29.82
N TRP A 311 11.92 -16.07 30.17
CA TRP A 311 13.26 -15.53 30.40
C TRP A 311 13.81 -15.82 31.80
N LYS A 312 13.00 -16.41 32.69
CA LYS A 312 13.30 -16.64 34.11
C LYS A 312 13.76 -15.37 34.84
N LEU A 313 12.99 -14.28 34.66
CA LEU A 313 13.27 -12.95 35.20
C LEU A 313 12.11 -12.41 36.07
N GLU A 314 11.19 -13.27 36.49
CA GLU A 314 9.97 -12.88 37.23
C GLU A 314 10.28 -12.10 38.51
N ASN A 315 11.40 -12.41 39.15
CA ASN A 315 11.83 -11.82 40.41
C ASN A 315 12.60 -10.50 40.26
N LEU A 316 12.86 -10.04 39.04
CA LEU A 316 13.60 -8.81 38.75
C LEU A 316 12.69 -7.81 38.03
N LYS A 317 12.52 -6.63 38.61
CA LYS A 317 11.61 -5.60 38.09
C LYS A 317 11.98 -5.23 36.64
N ARG A 318 11.02 -5.42 35.73
CA ARG A 318 11.12 -5.02 34.32
C ARG A 318 10.68 -3.56 34.17
N LEU A 319 11.44 -2.77 33.42
CA LEU A 319 11.17 -1.35 33.19
C LEU A 319 11.07 -1.06 31.68
N ASP A 320 9.87 -1.17 31.12
CA ASP A 320 9.67 -0.92 29.70
C ASP A 320 9.62 0.58 29.39
N VAL A 321 10.15 0.95 28.22
CA VAL A 321 10.17 2.34 27.72
C VAL A 321 9.74 2.39 26.26
N ASN A 322 9.23 3.53 25.80
CA ASN A 322 9.19 3.78 24.37
C ASN A 322 10.60 4.10 23.89
N GLN A 323 10.97 3.69 22.67
CA GLN A 323 12.34 3.91 22.18
C GLN A 323 12.78 5.38 22.22
N ALA A 324 11.87 6.33 21.99
CA ALA A 324 12.11 7.76 22.09
C ALA A 324 12.47 8.24 23.52
N ASP A 325 12.12 7.48 24.55
CA ASP A 325 12.40 7.80 25.96
C ASP A 325 13.88 7.59 26.33
N ILE A 326 14.66 6.92 25.47
CA ILE A 326 16.09 6.70 25.67
C ILE A 326 16.89 8.00 25.47
N ALA A 327 16.49 8.86 24.54
CA ALA A 327 17.12 10.18 24.33
C ALA A 327 17.07 11.07 25.59
N PRO A 328 15.92 11.31 26.25
CA PRO A 328 15.89 12.07 27.50
C PRO A 328 16.62 11.35 28.65
N LEU A 329 16.64 10.02 28.68
CA LEU A 329 17.46 9.28 29.65
C LEU A 329 18.95 9.64 29.47
N MET A 330 19.47 9.54 28.25
CA MET A 330 20.85 9.90 27.92
C MET A 330 21.15 11.36 28.28
N ALA A 331 20.28 12.29 27.87
CA ALA A 331 20.45 13.71 28.15
C ALA A 331 20.56 14.00 29.65
N SER A 332 19.71 13.36 30.45
CA SER A 332 19.71 13.52 31.92
C SER A 332 20.94 12.93 32.60
N LEU A 333 21.50 11.82 32.08
CA LEU A 333 22.65 11.15 32.68
C LEU A 333 23.94 11.99 32.58
N ILE A 334 24.15 12.66 31.44
CA ILE A 334 25.34 13.49 31.20
C ILE A 334 25.07 15.00 31.30
N GLY A 335 23.82 15.42 31.51
CA GLY A 335 23.45 16.82 31.74
C GLY A 335 23.62 17.69 30.49
N VAL A 336 23.19 17.19 29.34
CA VAL A 336 23.04 17.99 28.11
C VAL A 336 21.58 18.42 27.96
N PRO A 337 21.27 19.46 27.16
CA PRO A 337 19.89 19.77 26.80
C PRO A 337 19.14 18.56 26.23
N PHE A 338 17.83 18.50 26.50
CA PHE A 338 16.96 17.51 25.86
C PHE A 338 16.82 17.86 24.36
N PRO A 339 16.95 16.88 23.45
CA PRO A 339 16.87 17.17 22.01
C PRO A 339 15.60 17.92 21.64
N LEU A 340 15.75 18.91 20.76
CA LEU A 340 14.72 19.91 20.48
C LEU A 340 13.35 19.31 20.14
N ASN A 341 13.34 18.28 19.30
CA ASN A 341 12.14 17.61 18.81
C ASN A 341 11.81 16.32 19.58
N SER A 342 12.51 16.02 20.68
CA SER A 342 12.25 14.81 21.47
C SER A 342 10.82 14.80 22.02
N VAL A 343 10.07 13.75 21.70
CA VAL A 343 8.76 13.44 22.30
C VAL A 343 8.87 12.44 23.45
N GLY A 344 10.09 11.94 23.72
CA GLY A 344 10.37 11.00 24.79
C GLY A 344 10.07 11.57 26.18
N THR A 345 9.52 10.71 27.04
CA THR A 345 9.28 10.97 28.46
C THR A 345 10.42 10.40 29.29
N LEU A 346 11.02 11.21 30.16
CA LEU A 346 12.15 10.78 30.99
C LEU A 346 11.80 9.56 31.88
N PRO A 347 12.45 8.39 31.70
CA PRO A 347 12.13 7.21 32.50
C PRO A 347 12.82 7.27 33.89
N LEU A 348 12.15 7.92 34.84
CA LEU A 348 12.66 8.20 36.20
C LEU A 348 13.08 6.96 37.01
N GLU A 349 12.55 5.79 36.66
CA GLU A 349 12.84 4.52 37.32
C GLU A 349 14.23 3.98 36.98
N TYR A 350 14.84 4.43 35.88
CA TYR A 350 16.23 4.10 35.56
C TYR A 350 17.23 4.94 36.37
N LEU A 351 16.84 6.13 36.84
CA LEU A 351 17.76 7.06 37.50
C LEU A 351 17.93 6.75 38.99
N ASN A 352 19.19 6.61 39.42
CA ASN A 352 19.60 6.57 40.83
C ASN A 352 20.13 7.94 41.25
N ASN A 353 19.21 8.85 41.55
CA ASN A 353 19.54 10.21 41.97
C ASN A 353 18.49 10.73 42.96
N SER A 354 18.77 11.88 43.58
CA SER A 354 17.87 12.54 44.53
C SER A 354 16.50 12.84 43.91
N ALA A 355 15.45 12.85 44.75
CA ALA A 355 14.11 13.23 44.33
C ALA A 355 14.07 14.63 43.70
N HIS A 356 14.91 15.56 44.18
CA HIS A 356 15.08 16.89 43.60
C HIS A 356 15.60 16.83 42.16
N PHE A 357 16.66 16.07 41.90
CA PHE A 357 17.20 15.90 40.55
C PHE A 357 16.16 15.29 39.60
N LYS A 358 15.45 14.26 40.05
CA LYS A 358 14.39 13.60 39.27
C LYS A 358 13.26 14.56 38.93
N ALA A 359 12.78 15.32 39.91
CA ALA A 359 11.70 16.29 39.72
C ALA A 359 12.11 17.40 38.74
N GLU A 360 13.30 17.96 38.91
CA GLU A 360 13.82 19.04 38.05
C GLU A 360 14.05 18.56 36.61
N SER A 361 14.57 17.35 36.44
CA SER A 361 14.80 16.76 35.11
C SER A 361 13.48 16.42 34.42
N MET A 362 12.49 15.90 35.15
CA MET A 362 11.13 15.67 34.64
C MET A 362 10.47 16.98 34.22
N PHE A 363 10.60 18.04 35.04
CA PHE A 363 10.09 19.36 34.72
C PHE A 363 10.73 19.92 33.45
N THR A 364 12.06 19.84 33.34
CA THR A 364 12.81 20.31 32.17
C THR A 364 12.41 19.56 30.89
N ASN A 365 12.27 18.23 30.95
CA ASN A 365 11.78 17.40 29.85
C ASN A 365 10.36 17.82 29.42
N ALA A 366 9.45 18.07 30.37
CA ALA A 366 8.11 18.56 30.09
C ALA A 366 8.09 19.97 29.46
N VAL A 367 9.00 20.85 29.87
CA VAL A 367 9.16 22.19 29.26
C VAL A 367 9.64 22.07 27.81
N GLN A 368 10.59 21.19 27.50
CA GLN A 368 11.05 20.95 26.13
C GLN A 368 9.89 20.49 25.22
N ILE A 369 9.09 19.53 25.67
CA ILE A 369 7.89 19.06 24.93
C ILE A 369 6.86 20.20 24.77
N LEU A 370 6.68 21.03 25.80
CA LEU A 370 5.78 22.18 25.74
C LEU A 370 6.21 23.23 24.72
N GLU A 371 7.51 23.47 24.55
CA GLU A 371 8.03 24.41 23.54
C GLU A 371 7.70 23.93 22.12
N GLN A 372 7.82 22.63 21.84
CA GLN A 372 7.36 22.05 20.57
C GLN A 372 5.88 22.35 20.33
N PHE A 373 5.04 22.08 21.33
CA PHE A 373 3.61 22.36 21.23
C PHE A 373 3.30 23.84 20.97
N LYS A 374 4.00 24.77 21.63
CA LYS A 374 3.82 26.22 21.44
C LYS A 374 4.17 26.65 20.02
N VAL A 375 5.30 26.18 19.48
CA VAL A 375 5.75 26.50 18.12
C VAL A 375 4.78 25.91 17.09
N THR A 376 4.42 24.63 17.22
CA THR A 376 3.43 23.97 16.34
C THR A 376 2.09 24.71 16.35
N LYS A 377 1.58 25.07 17.53
CA LYS A 377 0.33 25.84 17.67
C LYS A 377 0.41 27.21 16.98
N HIS A 378 1.55 27.89 17.03
CA HIS A 378 1.73 29.17 16.35
C HIS A 378 1.74 29.01 14.82
N MET A 379 2.41 27.97 14.31
CA MET A 379 2.42 27.65 12.87
C MET A 379 1.02 27.29 12.35
N VAL A 380 0.28 26.44 13.07
CA VAL A 380 -1.11 26.09 12.70
C VAL A 380 -2.01 27.33 12.66
N LYS A 381 -1.91 28.23 13.64
CA LYS A 381 -2.69 29.49 13.64
C LYS A 381 -2.36 30.39 12.44
N LYS A 382 -1.09 30.50 12.04
CA LYS A 382 -0.69 31.23 10.83
C LYS A 382 -1.17 30.55 9.55
N GLY A 383 -1.11 29.23 9.47
CA GLY A 383 -1.61 28.44 8.34
C GLY A 383 -3.12 28.56 8.13
N ILE A 384 -3.91 28.52 9.22
CA ILE A 384 -5.37 28.72 9.17
C ILE A 384 -5.73 30.13 8.69
N SER A 385 -4.93 31.15 9.03
CA SER A 385 -5.12 32.52 8.51
C SER A 385 -4.87 32.65 7.01
N LEU A 386 -4.08 31.75 6.40
CA LEU A 386 -3.75 31.75 4.97
C LEU A 386 -4.71 30.86 4.16
N ASN A 387 -5.38 29.89 4.78
CA ASN A 387 -6.20 28.89 4.10
C ASN A 387 -7.72 29.10 4.33
N ASN A 388 -8.22 30.27 3.93
CA ASN A 388 -9.67 30.57 3.86
C ASN A 388 -10.40 29.82 2.72
N SER A 389 -9.81 28.76 2.17
CA SER A 389 -10.37 27.94 1.08
C SER A 389 -11.41 26.92 1.57
N CYS A 390 -11.50 26.65 2.88
CA CYS A 390 -12.43 25.68 3.46
C CYS A 390 -13.90 26.17 3.51
N CYS A 391 -14.15 27.47 3.27
CA CYS A 391 -15.50 28.06 3.27
C CYS A 391 -16.41 27.60 2.10
N TYR A 392 -15.88 26.90 1.09
CA TYR A 392 -16.67 26.46 -0.06
C TYR A 392 -17.32 25.08 0.10
N VAL A 393 -16.93 24.29 1.11
CA VAL A 393 -17.39 22.90 1.28
C VAL A 393 -18.61 22.79 2.21
N LEU A 394 -18.70 23.68 3.21
CA LEU A 394 -19.76 23.68 4.22
C LEU A 394 -21.19 23.87 3.66
N PRO A 395 -21.43 24.78 2.69
CA PRO A 395 -22.77 24.96 2.11
C PRO A 395 -23.24 23.72 1.34
N LEU A 396 -22.31 22.99 0.71
CA LEU A 396 -22.60 21.77 -0.06
C LEU A 396 -23.00 20.59 0.86
N ILE A 397 -22.47 20.55 2.08
CA ILE A 397 -22.80 19.54 3.10
C ILE A 397 -24.19 19.81 3.70
N GLN A 398 -24.52 21.08 3.94
CA GLN A 398 -25.85 21.47 4.42
C GLN A 398 -26.95 21.17 3.40
N ASP A 399 -26.68 21.43 2.11
CA ASP A 399 -27.63 21.15 1.02
C ASP A 399 -27.85 19.63 0.81
N LEU A 400 -26.84 18.81 1.12
CA LEU A 400 -26.93 17.34 1.04
C LEU A 400 -27.65 16.73 2.24
N ALA A 401 -27.40 17.25 3.45
CA ALA A 401 -28.10 16.83 4.66
C ALA A 401 -29.60 17.11 4.57
N ALA A 402 -29.99 18.26 3.99
CA ALA A 402 -31.38 18.61 3.72
C ALA A 402 -32.05 17.65 2.71
N ASN A 403 -31.30 17.14 1.72
CA ASN A 403 -31.81 16.17 0.75
C ASN A 403 -31.95 14.75 1.33
N LEU A 404 -31.07 14.32 2.23
CA LEU A 404 -31.13 13.01 2.91
C LEU A 404 -32.29 12.89 3.91
N LEU A 405 -32.65 13.99 4.58
CA LEU A 405 -33.79 14.07 5.50
C LEU A 405 -35.16 14.02 4.81
N SER A 406 -35.21 14.08 3.48
CA SER A 406 -36.45 14.04 2.69
C SER A 406 -36.90 12.62 2.26
N LEU A 407 -36.13 11.57 2.55
CA LEU A 407 -36.41 10.19 2.15
C LEU A 407 -37.40 9.50 3.11
N ARG A 408 -38.43 8.83 2.58
CA ARG A 408 -39.39 8.04 3.39
C ARG A 408 -38.67 6.83 4.03
N ILE A 409 -38.56 6.85 5.35
CA ILE A 409 -37.64 6.01 6.15
C ILE A 409 -38.04 4.50 6.18
N GLY A 410 -39.32 4.16 6.10
CA GLY A 410 -39.79 2.78 6.34
C GLY A 410 -39.45 1.72 5.28
N GLN A 411 -39.36 2.10 4.00
CA GLN A 411 -38.94 1.19 2.90
C GLN A 411 -37.46 1.34 2.54
N SER A 412 -36.82 2.42 3.01
CA SER A 412 -35.43 2.77 2.70
C SER A 412 -34.43 2.04 3.59
N MET A 413 -34.78 1.69 4.84
CA MET A 413 -33.85 1.02 5.76
C MET A 413 -33.44 -0.39 5.31
N GLY A 414 -34.39 -1.21 4.81
CA GLY A 414 -34.07 -2.55 4.30
C GLY A 414 -33.21 -2.51 3.03
N PHE A 415 -33.49 -1.56 2.14
CA PHE A 415 -32.70 -1.33 0.93
C PHE A 415 -31.27 -0.84 1.26
N LEU A 416 -31.14 0.09 2.21
CA LEU A 416 -29.85 0.59 2.67
C LEU A 416 -29.02 -0.49 3.38
N LEU A 417 -29.65 -1.37 4.16
CA LEU A 417 -28.98 -2.51 4.79
C LEU A 417 -28.42 -3.49 3.73
N VAL A 418 -29.19 -3.79 2.69
CA VAL A 418 -28.76 -4.64 1.57
C VAL A 418 -27.61 -3.99 0.79
N CYS A 419 -27.65 -2.66 0.57
CA CYS A 419 -26.53 -1.93 -0.03
C CYS A 419 -25.28 -1.94 0.85
N ALA A 420 -25.42 -1.77 2.17
CA ALA A 420 -24.30 -1.82 3.11
C ALA A 420 -23.66 -3.22 3.14
N LEU A 421 -24.45 -4.28 3.28
CA LEU A 421 -23.98 -5.66 3.18
C LEU A 421 -23.32 -5.95 1.83
N GLY A 422 -23.86 -5.39 0.74
CA GLY A 422 -23.28 -5.49 -0.59
C GLY A 422 -21.93 -4.80 -0.72
N ILE A 423 -21.75 -3.65 -0.06
CA ILE A 423 -20.46 -2.94 0.00
C ILE A 423 -19.44 -3.73 0.83
N GLU A 424 -19.83 -4.29 1.97
CA GLU A 424 -18.96 -5.16 2.78
C GLU A 424 -18.50 -6.39 2.00
N ILE A 425 -19.39 -7.04 1.24
CA ILE A 425 -19.04 -8.15 0.33
C ILE A 425 -18.01 -7.71 -0.71
N LEU A 426 -18.14 -6.50 -1.26
CA LEU A 426 -17.17 -5.96 -2.21
C LEU A 426 -15.82 -5.68 -1.55
N VAL A 427 -15.79 -5.12 -0.35
CA VAL A 427 -14.54 -4.90 0.41
C VAL A 427 -13.88 -6.23 0.71
N PHE A 428 -14.63 -7.21 1.22
CA PHE A 428 -14.10 -8.53 1.54
C PHE A 428 -13.56 -9.29 0.31
N SER A 429 -14.09 -9.00 -0.89
CA SER A 429 -13.59 -9.59 -2.14
C SER A 429 -12.14 -9.24 -2.49
N PHE A 430 -11.61 -8.14 -1.96
CA PHE A 430 -10.19 -7.77 -2.11
C PHE A 430 -9.25 -8.70 -1.32
N PHE A 431 -9.75 -9.28 -0.23
CA PHE A 431 -9.02 -10.28 0.56
C PHE A 431 -9.27 -11.69 0.01
N TYR A 432 -10.52 -11.99 -0.33
CA TYR A 432 -10.94 -13.30 -0.81
C TYR A 432 -11.82 -13.17 -2.06
N ARG A 433 -11.22 -13.38 -3.23
CA ARG A 433 -11.94 -13.35 -4.52
C ARG A 433 -13.17 -14.28 -4.58
N SER A 434 -13.17 -15.39 -3.85
CA SER A 434 -14.30 -16.34 -3.79
C SER A 434 -15.59 -15.71 -3.25
N THR A 435 -15.52 -14.60 -2.55
CA THR A 435 -16.69 -13.85 -2.07
C THR A 435 -17.53 -13.29 -3.23
N LEU A 436 -16.93 -13.02 -4.39
CA LEU A 436 -17.66 -12.59 -5.59
C LEU A 436 -18.58 -13.68 -6.13
N THR A 437 -18.23 -14.96 -5.96
CA THR A 437 -19.12 -16.09 -6.26
C THR A 437 -20.40 -15.98 -5.45
N ILE A 438 -20.30 -15.67 -4.15
CA ILE A 438 -21.47 -15.50 -3.28
C ILE A 438 -22.34 -14.35 -3.80
N GLY A 439 -21.74 -13.20 -4.10
CA GLY A 439 -22.47 -12.05 -4.65
C GLY A 439 -23.18 -12.35 -5.98
N LEU A 440 -22.52 -13.08 -6.89
CA LEU A 440 -23.11 -13.49 -8.18
C LEU A 440 -24.28 -14.48 -8.01
N LEU A 441 -24.20 -15.39 -7.04
CA LEU A 441 -25.31 -16.29 -6.71
C LEU A 441 -26.50 -15.54 -6.11
N VAL A 442 -26.25 -14.51 -5.28
CA VAL A 442 -27.30 -13.61 -4.79
C VAL A 442 -27.96 -12.87 -5.96
N PHE A 443 -27.18 -12.38 -6.93
CA PHE A 443 -27.72 -11.74 -8.13
C PHE A 443 -28.53 -12.70 -9.01
N ALA A 444 -28.15 -13.98 -9.07
CA ALA A 444 -28.89 -15.01 -9.79
C ALA A 444 -30.34 -15.18 -9.28
N GLY A 445 -30.58 -14.86 -7.99
CA GLY A 445 -31.90 -14.89 -7.35
C GLY A 445 -32.75 -13.62 -7.53
N TRP A 446 -32.18 -12.52 -8.02
CA TRP A 446 -32.90 -11.25 -8.22
C TRP A 446 -34.20 -11.38 -9.03
N PRO A 447 -34.26 -12.14 -10.14
CA PRO A 447 -35.48 -12.30 -10.92
C PRO A 447 -36.60 -13.03 -10.18
N VAL A 448 -36.26 -13.85 -9.17
CA VAL A 448 -37.21 -14.63 -8.35
C VAL A 448 -37.78 -13.77 -7.21
N ILE A 449 -36.95 -12.90 -6.63
CA ILE A 449 -37.35 -11.95 -5.59
C ILE A 449 -38.24 -10.84 -6.18
N THR A 450 -38.10 -10.56 -7.48
CA THR A 450 -38.94 -9.63 -8.23
C THR A 450 -39.98 -10.37 -9.07
N GLN A 451 -41.00 -9.68 -9.59
CA GLN A 451 -41.99 -10.32 -10.49
C GLN A 451 -41.45 -10.61 -11.91
N LEU A 452 -40.15 -10.38 -12.15
CA LEU A 452 -39.50 -10.56 -13.45
C LEU A 452 -39.49 -12.03 -13.91
N TRP A 453 -39.44 -12.98 -12.97
CA TRP A 453 -39.54 -14.42 -13.28
C TRP A 453 -40.83 -14.78 -14.02
N VAL A 454 -41.93 -14.10 -13.70
CA VAL A 454 -43.25 -14.33 -14.32
C VAL A 454 -43.37 -13.60 -15.65
N GLN A 455 -42.84 -12.38 -15.74
CA GLN A 455 -42.99 -11.50 -16.91
C GLN A 455 -42.06 -11.87 -18.07
N ALA A 456 -40.80 -12.20 -17.77
CA ALA A 456 -39.75 -12.42 -18.76
C ALA A 456 -38.99 -13.73 -18.49
N LYS A 457 -39.74 -14.84 -18.40
CA LYS A 457 -39.21 -16.16 -17.99
C LYS A 457 -37.93 -16.58 -18.73
N THR A 458 -37.89 -16.40 -20.05
CA THR A 458 -36.71 -16.78 -20.86
C THR A 458 -35.50 -15.92 -20.52
N THR A 459 -35.67 -14.60 -20.43
CA THR A 459 -34.59 -13.66 -20.08
C THR A 459 -34.10 -13.88 -18.66
N ALA A 460 -35.01 -14.14 -17.72
CA ALA A 460 -34.69 -14.47 -16.32
C ALA A 460 -33.91 -15.79 -16.19
N LEU A 461 -34.28 -16.83 -16.93
CA LEU A 461 -33.53 -18.10 -16.94
C LEU A 461 -32.11 -17.92 -17.50
N ILE A 462 -31.96 -17.15 -18.58
CA ILE A 462 -30.64 -16.86 -19.16
C ILE A 462 -29.80 -16.02 -18.18
N TRP A 463 -30.39 -15.04 -17.49
CA TRP A 463 -29.73 -14.27 -16.43
C TRP A 463 -29.18 -15.18 -15.33
N THR A 464 -30.03 -16.03 -14.76
CA THR A 464 -29.65 -16.95 -13.68
C THR A 464 -28.53 -17.90 -14.14
N LEU A 465 -28.63 -18.45 -15.35
CA LEU A 465 -27.59 -19.32 -15.92
C LEU A 465 -26.25 -18.59 -16.07
N LEU A 466 -26.25 -17.38 -16.62
CA LEU A 466 -25.03 -16.61 -16.85
C LEU A 466 -24.41 -16.10 -15.54
N CYS A 467 -25.21 -15.76 -14.53
CA CYS A 467 -24.70 -15.45 -13.19
C CYS A 467 -23.98 -16.66 -12.57
N VAL A 468 -24.58 -17.86 -12.66
CA VAL A 468 -23.96 -19.09 -12.14
C VAL A 468 -22.67 -19.44 -12.90
N LEU A 469 -22.67 -19.30 -14.23
CA LEU A 469 -21.46 -19.52 -15.03
C LEU A 469 -20.35 -18.52 -14.69
N LEU A 470 -20.69 -17.25 -14.51
CA LEU A 470 -19.72 -16.22 -14.13
C LEU A 470 -19.17 -16.45 -12.70
N ALA A 471 -19.98 -17.02 -11.80
CA ALA A 471 -19.62 -17.31 -10.42
C ALA A 471 -18.52 -18.38 -10.27
N ILE A 472 -18.27 -19.18 -11.32
CA ILE A 472 -17.19 -20.18 -11.35
C ILE A 472 -15.82 -19.50 -11.40
N PHE A 473 -15.67 -18.40 -12.16
CA PHE A 473 -14.38 -17.80 -12.45
C PHE A 473 -13.59 -17.31 -11.21
N PRO A 474 -14.21 -16.63 -10.22
CA PRO A 474 -13.50 -16.24 -8.99
C PRO A 474 -12.95 -17.42 -8.17
N LEU A 475 -13.47 -18.64 -8.37
CA LEU A 475 -12.98 -19.85 -7.70
C LEU A 475 -11.77 -20.47 -8.41
N MET A 476 -11.58 -20.21 -9.71
CA MET A 476 -10.58 -20.88 -10.54
C MET A 476 -9.16 -20.36 -10.27
N PRO A 477 -8.12 -21.20 -10.24
CA PRO A 477 -6.74 -20.76 -9.94
C PRO A 477 -6.19 -19.82 -11.01
N VAL A 478 -5.57 -18.70 -10.58
CA VAL A 478 -5.03 -17.66 -11.48
C VAL A 478 -3.52 -17.80 -11.68
N VAL A 479 -2.78 -18.31 -10.68
CA VAL A 479 -1.31 -18.44 -10.70
C VAL A 479 -0.92 -19.92 -10.75
N GLY A 480 0.17 -20.24 -11.47
CA GLY A 480 0.79 -21.57 -11.45
C GLY A 480 0.03 -22.66 -12.19
N ARG A 481 -0.77 -22.31 -13.20
CA ARG A 481 -1.53 -23.27 -14.02
C ARG A 481 -0.85 -23.55 -15.36
N GLU A 482 -1.06 -24.74 -15.90
CA GLU A 482 -0.62 -25.09 -17.24
C GLU A 482 -1.50 -24.45 -18.33
N PRO A 483 -0.93 -24.00 -19.46
CA PRO A 483 -1.70 -23.49 -20.60
C PRO A 483 -2.67 -24.54 -21.18
N ASN A 484 -3.93 -24.15 -21.39
CA ASN A 484 -4.97 -24.96 -22.03
C ASN A 484 -5.49 -24.26 -23.29
N ILE A 485 -4.70 -24.34 -24.37
CA ILE A 485 -5.00 -23.72 -25.65
C ILE A 485 -6.25 -24.29 -26.35
N PRO A 486 -6.58 -25.60 -26.27
CA PRO A 486 -7.85 -26.11 -26.80
C PRO A 486 -9.08 -25.35 -26.29
N LEU A 487 -9.07 -24.92 -25.02
CA LEU A 487 -10.16 -24.13 -24.45
C LEU A 487 -10.23 -22.70 -25.02
N VAL A 488 -9.07 -22.09 -25.32
CA VAL A 488 -8.99 -20.80 -26.01
C VAL A 488 -9.55 -20.93 -27.44
N ILE A 489 -9.19 -22.00 -28.15
CA ILE A 489 -9.72 -22.30 -29.50
C ILE A 489 -11.23 -22.51 -29.46
N ALA A 490 -11.73 -23.32 -28.52
CA ALA A 490 -13.15 -23.55 -28.32
C ALA A 490 -13.90 -22.23 -28.07
N THR A 491 -13.29 -21.30 -27.32
CA THR A 491 -13.86 -19.96 -27.09
C THR A 491 -13.93 -19.13 -28.36
N GLY A 492 -12.87 -19.14 -29.18
CA GLY A 492 -12.86 -18.46 -30.48
C GLY A 492 -13.94 -18.99 -31.42
N LEU A 493 -14.07 -20.32 -31.51
CA LEU A 493 -15.12 -20.98 -32.29
C LEU A 493 -16.52 -20.65 -31.78
N LEU A 494 -16.73 -20.69 -30.45
CA LEU A 494 -17.99 -20.32 -29.83
C LEU A 494 -18.36 -18.86 -30.12
N THR A 495 -17.39 -17.96 -30.07
CA THR A 495 -17.57 -16.54 -30.43
C THR A 495 -18.03 -16.39 -31.88
N LEU A 496 -17.41 -17.13 -32.81
CA LEU A 496 -17.81 -17.13 -34.22
C LEU A 496 -19.22 -17.70 -34.43
N LEU A 497 -19.59 -18.78 -33.73
CA LEU A 497 -20.94 -19.36 -33.80
C LEU A 497 -22.01 -18.38 -33.33
N ILE A 498 -21.79 -17.73 -32.17
CA ILE A 498 -22.68 -16.68 -31.65
C ILE A 498 -22.77 -15.52 -32.64
N SER A 499 -21.66 -15.20 -33.31
CA SER A 499 -21.61 -14.12 -34.30
C SER A 499 -22.42 -14.43 -35.56
N CYS A 500 -22.29 -15.65 -36.10
CA CYS A 500 -23.07 -16.12 -37.24
C CYS A 500 -24.58 -16.07 -36.93
N PHE A 501 -24.99 -16.53 -35.76
CA PHE A 501 -26.39 -16.50 -35.33
C PHE A 501 -26.91 -15.05 -35.21
N SER A 502 -26.13 -14.17 -34.56
CA SER A 502 -26.48 -12.76 -34.36
C SER A 502 -26.59 -12.00 -35.69
N LEU A 503 -25.66 -12.24 -36.62
CA LEU A 503 -25.67 -11.63 -37.95
C LEU A 503 -26.84 -12.14 -38.80
N THR A 504 -27.15 -13.44 -38.73
CA THR A 504 -28.31 -14.03 -39.44
C THR A 504 -29.63 -13.46 -38.93
N SER A 505 -29.78 -13.34 -37.61
CA SER A 505 -30.93 -12.71 -36.96
C SER A 505 -31.07 -11.24 -37.39
N LEU A 506 -29.97 -10.51 -37.49
CA LEU A 506 -29.94 -9.13 -37.95
C LEU A 506 -30.31 -8.99 -39.43
N CYS A 507 -29.81 -9.89 -40.29
CA CYS A 507 -30.11 -9.94 -41.72
C CYS A 507 -31.60 -10.25 -42.01
N ASN A 508 -32.22 -11.07 -41.16
CA ASN A 508 -33.64 -11.48 -41.27
C ASN A 508 -34.62 -10.46 -40.68
N SER A 509 -34.14 -9.49 -39.89
CA SER A 509 -34.98 -8.44 -39.32
C SER A 509 -35.43 -7.44 -40.39
N LYS A 510 -36.74 -7.12 -40.46
CA LYS A 510 -37.37 -6.20 -41.43
C LYS A 510 -36.98 -4.70 -41.28
N ASN A 511 -35.86 -4.39 -40.62
CA ASN A 511 -35.45 -3.01 -40.35
C ASN A 511 -34.86 -2.34 -41.60
N LYS A 512 -35.41 -1.16 -41.92
CA LYS A 512 -35.26 -0.40 -43.18
C LYS A 512 -33.92 0.34 -43.34
N TYR A 513 -32.99 0.23 -42.38
CA TYR A 513 -31.73 0.98 -42.32
C TYR A 513 -30.52 0.07 -42.56
N ARG A 514 -30.47 -0.56 -43.72
CA ARG A 514 -29.47 -1.58 -44.06
C ARG A 514 -28.48 -1.01 -45.06
N ASN A 515 -27.32 -0.57 -44.60
CA ASN A 515 -26.22 -0.17 -45.48
C ASN A 515 -25.26 -1.35 -45.62
N ASN A 516 -24.95 -1.77 -46.86
CA ASN A 516 -24.06 -2.92 -47.10
C ASN A 516 -22.65 -2.72 -46.50
N GLU A 517 -22.21 -1.47 -46.33
CA GLU A 517 -20.93 -1.14 -45.69
C GLU A 517 -20.90 -1.50 -44.20
N ASP A 518 -22.03 -1.41 -43.48
CA ASP A 518 -22.09 -1.70 -42.04
C ASP A 518 -21.95 -3.21 -41.75
N LEU A 519 -22.41 -4.05 -42.67
CA LEU A 519 -22.27 -5.51 -42.60
C LEU A 519 -20.82 -5.96 -42.87
N LYS A 520 -20.08 -5.22 -43.71
CA LYS A 520 -18.66 -5.52 -43.97
C LYS A 520 -17.81 -5.38 -42.73
N VAL A 521 -18.08 -4.37 -41.88
CA VAL A 521 -17.35 -4.17 -40.61
C VAL A 521 -17.45 -5.40 -39.71
N HIS A 522 -18.66 -5.94 -39.55
CA HIS A 522 -18.88 -7.15 -38.74
C HIS A 522 -18.19 -8.38 -39.35
N PHE A 523 -18.17 -8.51 -40.68
CA PHE A 523 -17.44 -9.58 -41.36
C PHE A 523 -15.92 -9.49 -41.12
N TYR A 524 -15.33 -8.28 -41.22
CA TYR A 524 -13.92 -8.08 -40.89
C TYR A 524 -13.60 -8.38 -39.43
N GLN A 525 -14.50 -8.04 -38.49
CA GLN A 525 -14.35 -8.36 -37.08
C GLN A 525 -14.42 -9.87 -36.82
N MET A 526 -15.34 -10.59 -37.48
CA MET A 526 -15.39 -12.05 -37.42
C MET A 526 -14.13 -12.71 -38.01
N LEU A 527 -13.63 -12.18 -39.13
CA LEU A 527 -12.34 -12.62 -39.68
C LEU A 527 -11.20 -12.39 -38.70
N SER A 528 -11.17 -11.25 -38.01
CA SER A 528 -10.18 -10.94 -36.98
C SER A 528 -10.23 -11.95 -35.82
N VAL A 529 -11.42 -12.34 -35.35
CA VAL A 529 -11.57 -13.39 -34.32
C VAL A 529 -11.05 -14.74 -34.81
N ALA A 530 -11.35 -15.11 -36.06
CA ALA A 530 -10.84 -16.35 -36.66
C ALA A 530 -9.31 -16.34 -36.79
N LEU A 531 -8.73 -15.22 -37.24
CA LEU A 531 -7.29 -15.02 -37.34
C LEU A 531 -6.62 -15.08 -35.96
N SER A 532 -7.16 -14.41 -34.95
CA SER A 532 -6.65 -14.48 -33.58
C SER A 532 -6.66 -15.91 -33.04
N THR A 533 -7.74 -16.66 -33.28
CA THR A 533 -7.85 -18.07 -32.86
C THR A 533 -6.80 -18.94 -33.53
N TYR A 534 -6.59 -18.75 -34.83
CA TYR A 534 -5.54 -19.45 -35.59
C TYR A 534 -4.14 -19.07 -35.10
N VAL A 535 -3.86 -17.78 -34.89
CA VAL A 535 -2.56 -17.28 -34.44
C VAL A 535 -2.20 -17.82 -33.07
N VAL A 536 -3.14 -17.89 -32.12
CA VAL A 536 -2.91 -18.49 -30.80
C VAL A 536 -2.51 -19.96 -30.94
N SER A 537 -3.26 -20.75 -31.72
CA SER A 537 -2.97 -22.17 -31.95
C SER A 537 -1.61 -22.36 -32.61
N SER A 538 -1.37 -21.65 -33.71
CA SER A 538 -0.13 -21.74 -34.49
C SER A 538 1.10 -21.30 -33.67
N THR A 539 0.97 -20.24 -32.87
CA THR A 539 2.05 -19.77 -32.00
C THR A 539 2.35 -20.79 -30.91
N HIS A 540 1.32 -21.37 -30.29
CA HIS A 540 1.53 -22.44 -29.31
C HIS A 540 2.24 -23.65 -29.90
N ASP A 541 1.80 -24.13 -31.07
CA ASP A 541 2.42 -25.28 -31.75
C ASP A 541 3.87 -25.00 -32.15
N SER A 542 4.15 -23.80 -32.65
CA SER A 542 5.51 -23.38 -33.03
C SER A 542 6.45 -23.31 -31.83
N LEU A 543 5.99 -22.74 -30.71
CA LEU A 543 6.76 -22.68 -29.46
C LEU A 543 6.96 -24.06 -28.83
N LYS A 544 5.93 -24.91 -28.85
CA LYS A 544 6.03 -26.31 -28.40
C LYS A 544 7.05 -27.10 -29.22
N ASN A 545 7.11 -26.85 -30.53
CA ASN A 545 8.10 -27.44 -31.44
C ASN A 545 9.46 -26.72 -31.44
N LYS A 546 9.68 -25.75 -30.55
CA LYS A 546 10.92 -24.96 -30.42
C LYS A 546 11.34 -24.20 -31.69
N GLN A 547 10.38 -23.83 -32.54
CA GLN A 547 10.62 -23.09 -33.78
C GLN A 547 10.63 -21.56 -33.58
N GLY A 548 10.38 -21.09 -32.36
CA GLY A 548 10.30 -19.66 -32.03
C GLY A 548 8.93 -19.05 -32.36
N LEU A 549 8.83 -17.72 -32.31
CA LEU A 549 7.61 -16.99 -32.68
C LEU A 549 7.61 -16.73 -34.20
N PRO A 550 6.64 -17.25 -34.98
CA PRO A 550 6.57 -16.94 -36.41
C PRO A 550 6.35 -15.45 -36.65
N VAL A 551 7.16 -14.85 -37.53
CA VAL A 551 7.07 -13.41 -37.86
C VAL A 551 5.70 -13.02 -38.40
N LEU A 552 5.07 -13.89 -39.20
CA LEU A 552 3.72 -13.66 -39.71
C LEU A 552 2.68 -13.57 -38.59
N ASN A 553 2.76 -14.47 -37.59
CA ASN A 553 1.88 -14.45 -36.42
C ASN A 553 2.06 -13.16 -35.63
N GLN A 554 3.32 -12.73 -35.44
CA GLN A 554 3.63 -11.47 -34.77
C GLN A 554 3.03 -10.25 -35.50
N ILE A 555 3.18 -10.16 -36.82
CA ILE A 555 2.60 -9.07 -37.62
C ILE A 555 1.07 -9.06 -37.49
N ILE A 556 0.42 -10.23 -37.59
CA ILE A 556 -1.03 -10.35 -37.45
C ILE A 556 -1.47 -9.88 -36.05
N SER A 557 -0.79 -10.30 -34.99
CA SER A 557 -1.11 -9.89 -33.62
C SER A 557 -1.07 -8.37 -33.43
N TRP A 558 0.00 -7.70 -33.90
CA TRP A 558 0.11 -6.24 -33.82
C TRP A 558 -0.94 -5.52 -34.68
N MET A 559 -1.22 -6.02 -35.87
CA MET A 559 -2.25 -5.45 -36.74
C MET A 559 -3.66 -5.62 -36.14
N THR A 560 -3.95 -6.76 -35.51
CA THR A 560 -5.20 -7.00 -34.78
C THR A 560 -5.34 -6.05 -33.60
N LEU A 561 -4.27 -5.78 -32.85
CA LEU A 561 -4.27 -4.83 -31.75
C LEU A 561 -4.65 -3.40 -32.18
N VAL A 562 -4.08 -2.92 -33.28
CA VAL A 562 -4.39 -1.57 -33.80
C VAL A 562 -5.80 -1.53 -34.39
N SER A 563 -6.16 -2.50 -35.24
CA SER A 563 -7.44 -2.51 -35.94
C SER A 563 -8.64 -2.67 -35.02
N SER A 564 -8.53 -3.48 -33.96
CA SER A 564 -9.58 -3.69 -32.96
C SER A 564 -9.98 -2.44 -32.18
N SER A 565 -9.09 -1.45 -32.04
CA SER A 565 -9.43 -0.16 -31.42
C SER A 565 -10.26 0.76 -32.35
N VAL A 566 -10.11 0.59 -33.67
CA VAL A 566 -10.72 1.46 -34.69
C VAL A 566 -12.02 0.86 -35.24
N LEU A 567 -12.06 -0.45 -35.48
CA LEU A 567 -13.20 -1.14 -36.11
C LEU A 567 -14.57 -0.87 -35.43
N PRO A 568 -14.68 -0.82 -34.08
CA PRO A 568 -15.96 -0.49 -33.43
C PRO A 568 -16.50 0.89 -33.82
N LEU A 569 -15.62 1.87 -34.05
CA LEU A 569 -16.00 3.25 -34.40
C LEU A 569 -16.53 3.37 -35.84
N LEU A 570 -16.26 2.40 -36.70
CA LEU A 570 -16.79 2.34 -38.07
C LEU A 570 -18.18 1.69 -38.14
N SER A 571 -18.58 0.97 -37.09
CA SER A 571 -19.88 0.32 -37.00
C SER A 571 -21.02 1.33 -36.79
N PRO A 572 -22.30 0.98 -37.02
CA PRO A 572 -23.42 1.84 -36.67
C PRO A 572 -23.57 2.02 -35.14
N THR A 573 -24.16 3.14 -34.70
CA THR A 573 -24.37 3.51 -33.28
C THR A 573 -25.66 2.92 -32.67
N PHE A 574 -26.32 1.99 -33.37
CA PHE A 574 -27.46 1.26 -32.80
C PHE A 574 -26.98 0.34 -31.68
N LEU A 575 -27.71 0.33 -30.55
CA LEU A 575 -27.25 -0.26 -29.29
C LEU A 575 -26.73 -1.70 -29.45
N PHE A 576 -27.55 -2.60 -30.02
CA PHE A 576 -27.15 -3.99 -30.21
C PHE A 576 -25.93 -4.12 -31.13
N GLN A 577 -25.97 -3.48 -32.29
CA GLN A 577 -24.91 -3.58 -33.30
C GLN A 577 -23.58 -3.00 -32.79
N ARG A 578 -23.65 -1.88 -32.07
CA ARG A 578 -22.48 -1.21 -31.51
C ARG A 578 -21.84 -2.04 -30.39
N LEU A 579 -22.61 -2.52 -29.43
CA LEU A 579 -22.09 -3.36 -28.33
C LEU A 579 -21.54 -4.68 -28.88
N PHE A 580 -22.22 -5.28 -29.85
CA PHE A 580 -21.75 -6.50 -30.51
C PHE A 580 -20.46 -6.26 -31.30
N SER A 581 -20.34 -5.12 -32.00
CA SER A 581 -19.11 -4.73 -32.69
C SER A 581 -17.94 -4.50 -31.73
N ILE A 582 -18.17 -3.82 -30.59
CA ILE A 582 -17.17 -3.64 -29.52
C ILE A 582 -16.73 -5.02 -28.99
N LEU A 583 -17.67 -5.91 -28.71
CA LEU A 583 -17.37 -7.26 -28.23
C LEU A 583 -16.45 -8.02 -29.20
N LEU A 584 -16.79 -8.09 -30.50
CA LEU A 584 -15.98 -8.84 -31.48
C LEU A 584 -14.56 -8.30 -31.60
N SER A 585 -14.42 -6.97 -31.62
CA SER A 585 -13.11 -6.33 -31.67
C SER A 585 -12.28 -6.63 -30.42
N LEU A 586 -12.84 -6.49 -29.23
CA LEU A 586 -12.11 -6.73 -27.98
C LEU A 586 -11.81 -8.22 -27.77
N MET A 587 -12.72 -9.13 -28.16
CA MET A 587 -12.48 -10.58 -28.12
C MET A 587 -11.29 -10.99 -28.99
N SER A 588 -11.11 -10.35 -30.15
CA SER A 588 -9.97 -10.65 -31.03
C SER A 588 -8.62 -10.37 -30.37
N ILE A 589 -8.50 -9.30 -29.58
CA ILE A 589 -7.29 -9.02 -28.79
C ILE A 589 -7.20 -9.97 -27.59
N TYR A 590 -8.32 -10.15 -26.87
CA TYR A 590 -8.32 -10.91 -25.63
C TYR A 590 -7.92 -12.37 -25.86
N LEU A 591 -8.34 -12.97 -26.99
CA LEU A 591 -7.90 -14.31 -27.39
C LEU A 591 -6.39 -14.39 -27.59
N LEU A 592 -5.76 -13.40 -28.25
CA LEU A 592 -4.31 -13.33 -28.44
C LEU A 592 -3.54 -13.21 -27.12
N LEU A 593 -4.21 -12.71 -26.07
CA LEU A 593 -3.66 -12.52 -24.73
C LEU A 593 -4.03 -13.64 -23.74
N SER A 594 -4.67 -14.73 -24.20
CA SER A 594 -5.20 -15.80 -23.35
C SER A 594 -4.44 -17.12 -23.52
N THR A 595 -4.24 -17.84 -22.41
CA THR A 595 -3.56 -19.14 -22.38
C THR A 595 -4.45 -20.28 -21.88
N GLY A 596 -5.67 -20.01 -21.39
CA GLY A 596 -6.58 -21.05 -20.90
C GLY A 596 -8.04 -20.61 -20.73
N TYR A 597 -8.65 -21.01 -19.61
CA TYR A 597 -10.09 -20.82 -19.34
C TYR A 597 -10.54 -19.35 -19.27
N GLU A 598 -9.63 -18.43 -18.98
CA GLU A 598 -9.92 -17.00 -18.89
C GLU A 598 -10.42 -16.42 -20.21
N ALA A 599 -10.11 -17.06 -21.34
CA ALA A 599 -10.64 -16.69 -22.66
C ALA A 599 -12.18 -16.63 -22.67
N LEU A 600 -12.85 -17.54 -21.94
CA LEU A 600 -14.31 -17.61 -21.86
C LEU A 600 -14.92 -16.45 -21.06
N PHE A 601 -14.15 -15.82 -20.17
CA PHE A 601 -14.68 -14.87 -19.21
C PHE A 601 -15.33 -13.64 -19.86
N PRO A 602 -14.67 -12.90 -20.79
CA PRO A 602 -15.31 -11.73 -21.39
C PRO A 602 -16.54 -12.09 -22.22
N LEU A 603 -16.60 -13.30 -22.79
CA LEU A 603 -17.75 -13.78 -23.55
C LEU A 603 -18.96 -14.01 -22.62
N VAL A 604 -18.78 -14.72 -21.51
CA VAL A 604 -19.82 -14.95 -20.50
C VAL A 604 -20.26 -13.64 -19.85
N LEU A 605 -19.29 -12.79 -19.48
CA LEU A 605 -19.54 -11.46 -18.91
C LEU A 605 -20.37 -10.59 -19.86
N SER A 606 -20.03 -10.56 -21.15
CA SER A 606 -20.75 -9.77 -22.14
C SER A 606 -22.16 -10.29 -22.40
N GLY A 607 -22.34 -11.62 -22.37
CA GLY A 607 -23.67 -12.23 -22.36
C GLY A 607 -24.51 -11.74 -21.18
N LEU A 608 -23.92 -11.76 -19.96
CA LEU A 608 -24.61 -11.30 -18.76
C LEU A 608 -24.95 -9.81 -18.85
N MET A 609 -24.03 -8.98 -19.34
CA MET A 609 -24.26 -7.55 -19.58
C MET A 609 -25.40 -7.30 -20.57
N PHE A 610 -25.50 -8.09 -21.63
CA PHE A 610 -26.58 -7.95 -22.61
C PHE A 610 -27.95 -8.31 -22.02
N VAL A 611 -27.99 -9.37 -21.22
CA VAL A 611 -29.20 -9.79 -20.50
C VAL A 611 -29.54 -8.77 -19.41
N TRP A 612 -28.55 -8.16 -18.75
CA TRP A 612 -28.76 -7.07 -17.80
C TRP A 612 -29.54 -5.92 -18.42
N ILE A 613 -29.10 -5.41 -19.58
CA ILE A 613 -29.77 -4.33 -20.31
C ILE A 613 -31.23 -4.72 -20.62
N SER A 614 -31.44 -5.96 -21.06
CA SER A 614 -32.78 -6.46 -21.38
C SER A 614 -33.67 -6.58 -20.13
N MET A 615 -33.13 -7.07 -19.01
CA MET A 615 -33.83 -7.16 -17.73
C MET A 615 -34.23 -5.79 -17.17
N GLU A 616 -33.36 -4.79 -17.29
CA GLU A 616 -33.68 -3.41 -16.86
C GLU A 616 -34.79 -2.77 -17.69
N GLN A 617 -34.88 -3.09 -18.99
CA GLN A 617 -35.98 -2.65 -19.84
C GLN A 617 -37.31 -3.29 -19.44
N GLU A 618 -37.34 -4.59 -19.17
CA GLU A 618 -38.56 -5.27 -18.72
C GLU A 618 -39.00 -4.75 -17.34
N ALA A 619 -38.05 -4.49 -16.43
CA ALA A 619 -38.35 -3.91 -15.11
C ALA A 619 -38.97 -2.50 -15.18
N LEU A 620 -38.64 -1.71 -16.20
CA LEU A 620 -39.21 -0.37 -16.40
C LEU A 620 -40.67 -0.39 -16.87
N GLN A 621 -41.09 -1.42 -17.62
CA GLN A 621 -42.46 -1.54 -18.13
C GLN A 621 -43.50 -1.61 -16.99
N HIS A 622 -43.09 -2.11 -15.82
CA HIS A 622 -43.93 -2.21 -14.62
C HIS A 622 -44.38 -0.84 -14.06
N TYR A 623 -43.66 0.26 -14.36
CA TYR A 623 -44.01 1.60 -13.86
C TYR A 623 -44.87 2.44 -14.82
N GLY A 624 -45.46 1.84 -15.87
CA GLY A 624 -46.47 2.48 -16.71
C GLY A 624 -45.95 3.38 -17.84
N LEU A 625 -44.63 3.45 -18.07
CA LEU A 625 -44.05 4.14 -19.22
C LEU A 625 -44.01 3.22 -20.45
N SER A 626 -45.13 3.18 -21.20
CA SER A 626 -45.23 2.46 -22.47
C SER A 626 -44.45 3.18 -23.58
N LEU A 627 -43.20 2.79 -23.80
CA LEU A 627 -42.43 3.16 -25.00
C LEU A 627 -41.76 1.92 -25.57
N LYS A 628 -42.49 1.20 -26.43
CA LYS A 628 -41.92 0.18 -27.30
C LYS A 628 -41.01 0.88 -28.32
N PRO A 629 -39.69 0.65 -28.21
CA PRO A 629 -39.12 -0.10 -29.31
C PRO A 629 -38.18 -1.22 -28.85
N LYS A 630 -38.03 -2.26 -29.69
CA LYS A 630 -37.03 -3.33 -29.49
C LYS A 630 -35.63 -2.72 -29.36
N LEU A 631 -34.72 -3.37 -28.59
CA LEU A 631 -33.30 -2.98 -28.40
C LEU A 631 -32.61 -2.46 -29.67
N ALA A 632 -32.97 -2.99 -30.84
CA ALA A 632 -32.44 -2.66 -32.16
C ALA A 632 -32.76 -1.24 -32.68
N VAL A 633 -33.63 -0.47 -32.02
CA VAL A 633 -34.03 0.88 -32.46
C VAL A 633 -33.36 1.98 -31.63
N PHE A 634 -32.88 1.65 -30.42
CA PHE A 634 -32.14 2.61 -29.59
C PHE A 634 -30.79 2.93 -30.23
N ASN A 635 -30.48 4.22 -30.30
CA ASN A 635 -29.24 4.73 -30.88
C ASN A 635 -28.55 5.62 -29.84
N PHE A 636 -27.27 5.33 -29.59
CA PHE A 636 -26.43 6.07 -28.66
C PHE A 636 -26.31 7.56 -29.02
N SER A 637 -26.41 7.92 -30.30
CA SER A 637 -26.26 9.31 -30.76
C SER A 637 -27.43 10.22 -30.37
N TYR A 638 -28.63 9.69 -30.11
CA TYR A 638 -29.79 10.51 -29.68
C TYR A 638 -29.77 10.82 -28.18
N ALA A 639 -28.91 10.16 -27.39
CA ALA A 639 -28.80 10.40 -25.95
C ALA A 639 -28.29 11.82 -25.61
N THR A 640 -27.65 12.51 -26.54
CA THR A 640 -27.18 13.90 -26.37
C THR A 640 -28.28 14.95 -26.49
N ASP A 641 -29.42 14.65 -27.12
CA ASP A 641 -30.50 15.62 -27.42
C ASP A 641 -31.70 15.55 -26.46
N ILE A 642 -31.76 14.56 -25.55
CA ILE A 642 -32.90 14.42 -24.63
C ILE A 642 -32.74 15.41 -23.47
N THR A 643 -33.41 16.55 -23.58
CA THR A 643 -33.46 17.62 -22.56
C THR A 643 -34.31 17.29 -21.32
N GLN A 644 -35.00 16.14 -21.29
CA GLN A 644 -35.86 15.72 -20.18
C GLN A 644 -35.41 14.38 -19.58
N PHE A 645 -34.51 14.42 -18.58
CA PHE A 645 -34.15 13.24 -17.78
C PHE A 645 -35.10 13.07 -16.58
N ARG A 646 -35.52 11.83 -16.31
CA ARG A 646 -36.43 11.52 -15.17
C ARG A 646 -35.80 11.72 -13.79
N GLN A 647 -36.62 11.80 -12.74
CA GLN A 647 -36.16 11.87 -11.34
C GLN A 647 -35.53 10.54 -10.88
N LEU A 648 -34.64 10.62 -9.87
CA LEU A 648 -33.93 9.46 -9.31
C LEU A 648 -34.90 8.55 -8.52
N HIS A 649 -34.87 7.26 -8.82
CA HIS A 649 -35.64 6.22 -8.11
C HIS A 649 -34.68 5.26 -7.36
N LEU A 650 -35.21 4.48 -6.42
CA LEU A 650 -34.41 3.46 -5.70
C LEU A 650 -33.78 2.43 -6.64
N ASP A 651 -34.43 2.15 -7.77
CA ASP A 651 -33.88 1.28 -8.83
C ASP A 651 -32.57 1.80 -9.43
N ASP A 652 -32.32 3.11 -9.38
CA ASP A 652 -31.11 3.72 -9.92
C ASP A 652 -29.90 3.49 -9.01
N VAL A 653 -30.14 3.36 -7.70
CA VAL A 653 -29.11 2.94 -6.73
C VAL A 653 -28.77 1.46 -6.93
N ARG A 654 -29.76 0.60 -7.22
CA ARG A 654 -29.50 -0.81 -7.54
C ARG A 654 -28.66 -0.96 -8.81
N ARG A 655 -28.96 -0.20 -9.87
CA ARG A 655 -28.16 -0.19 -11.11
C ARG A 655 -26.74 0.28 -10.87
N ALA A 656 -26.56 1.29 -10.00
CA ALA A 656 -25.25 1.75 -9.58
C ALA A 656 -24.46 0.65 -8.87
N PHE A 657 -25.12 -0.05 -7.96
CA PHE A 657 -24.52 -1.16 -7.24
C PHE A 657 -24.14 -2.32 -8.17
N PHE A 658 -25.01 -2.70 -9.12
CA PHE A 658 -24.72 -3.72 -10.12
C PHE A 658 -23.51 -3.34 -10.98
N PHE A 659 -23.40 -2.09 -11.41
CA PHE A 659 -22.24 -1.62 -12.16
C PHE A 659 -20.94 -1.76 -11.36
N VAL A 660 -20.90 -1.25 -10.13
CA VAL A 660 -19.71 -1.35 -9.26
C VAL A 660 -19.37 -2.82 -9.03
N PHE A 661 -20.36 -3.66 -8.74
CA PHE A 661 -20.15 -5.08 -8.52
C PHE A 661 -19.59 -5.79 -9.77
N PHE A 662 -20.11 -5.50 -10.96
CA PHE A 662 -19.60 -6.09 -12.21
C PHE A 662 -18.22 -5.57 -12.59
N ILE A 663 -17.88 -4.34 -12.23
CA ILE A 663 -16.52 -3.81 -12.38
C ILE A 663 -15.55 -4.54 -11.46
N VAL A 664 -15.91 -4.77 -10.20
CA VAL A 664 -15.07 -5.55 -9.27
C VAL A 664 -14.99 -7.02 -9.72
N THR A 665 -16.07 -7.58 -10.26
CA THR A 665 -16.06 -8.90 -10.89
C THR A 665 -15.15 -8.94 -12.12
N ALA A 666 -15.15 -7.89 -12.95
CA ALA A 666 -14.24 -7.74 -14.08
C ALA A 666 -12.77 -7.64 -13.61
N PHE A 667 -12.52 -7.02 -12.45
CA PHE A 667 -11.21 -6.89 -11.83
C PHE A 667 -10.66 -8.25 -11.34
N PHE A 668 -11.44 -9.00 -10.56
CA PHE A 668 -10.97 -10.23 -9.90
C PHE A 668 -11.35 -11.53 -10.61
N GLY A 669 -12.17 -11.47 -11.68
CA GLY A 669 -12.73 -12.66 -12.32
C GLY A 669 -11.69 -13.58 -12.93
N THR A 670 -10.59 -13.05 -13.49
CA THR A 670 -9.56 -13.86 -14.18
C THR A 670 -8.13 -13.56 -13.77
N GLY A 671 -7.91 -12.65 -12.81
CA GLY A 671 -6.58 -12.16 -12.45
C GLY A 671 -6.48 -11.71 -10.99
N ASN A 672 -5.25 -11.61 -10.48
CA ASN A 672 -4.94 -10.91 -9.24
C ASN A 672 -4.09 -9.68 -9.58
N ILE A 673 -4.75 -8.59 -9.97
CA ILE A 673 -4.10 -7.35 -10.45
C ILE A 673 -3.27 -6.68 -9.36
N ALA A 674 -3.50 -6.99 -8.07
CA ALA A 674 -2.66 -6.51 -6.96
C ALA A 674 -1.20 -6.98 -7.09
N SER A 675 -0.92 -7.99 -7.92
CA SER A 675 0.43 -8.40 -8.31
C SER A 675 0.52 -8.56 -9.83
N VAL A 676 0.97 -7.52 -10.55
CA VAL A 676 1.31 -7.61 -11.98
C VAL A 676 2.35 -8.72 -12.22
N ASN A 677 3.17 -9.03 -11.22
CA ASN A 677 4.15 -10.11 -11.22
C ASN A 677 3.53 -11.52 -11.20
N SER A 678 2.22 -11.64 -10.94
CA SER A 678 1.50 -12.92 -10.91
C SER A 678 0.98 -13.36 -12.30
N PHE A 679 1.03 -12.49 -13.30
CA PHE A 679 0.63 -12.84 -14.66
C PHE A 679 1.69 -13.67 -15.36
N ASP A 680 1.26 -14.79 -15.95
CA ASP A 680 2.11 -15.64 -16.77
C ASP A 680 2.59 -14.90 -18.03
N PRO A 681 3.91 -14.67 -18.20
CA PRO A 681 4.49 -14.05 -19.39
C PRO A 681 4.11 -14.76 -20.70
N ALA A 682 3.73 -16.04 -20.65
CA ALA A 682 3.24 -16.76 -21.82
C ALA A 682 1.98 -16.14 -22.44
N SER A 683 1.22 -15.36 -21.67
CA SER A 683 0.03 -14.63 -22.15
C SER A 683 0.33 -13.60 -23.24
N VAL A 684 1.58 -13.14 -23.39
CA VAL A 684 1.94 -12.12 -24.40
C VAL A 684 2.76 -12.69 -25.57
N TYR A 685 2.98 -14.01 -25.61
CA TYR A 685 3.86 -14.64 -26.60
C TYR A 685 3.35 -14.56 -28.05
N CYS A 686 2.06 -14.31 -28.27
CA CYS A 686 1.55 -13.97 -29.60
C CYS A 686 2.15 -12.67 -30.17
N PHE A 687 2.71 -11.79 -29.32
CA PHE A 687 3.27 -10.49 -29.69
C PHE A 687 4.80 -10.46 -29.60
N LEU A 688 5.36 -10.98 -28.51
CA LEU A 688 6.80 -11.02 -28.28
C LEU A 688 7.19 -12.10 -27.28
N THR A 689 8.32 -12.75 -27.52
CA THR A 689 8.91 -13.78 -26.65
C THR A 689 10.16 -13.29 -25.92
N VAL A 690 10.79 -12.21 -26.39
CA VAL A 690 11.96 -11.59 -25.76
C VAL A 690 11.49 -10.70 -24.62
N PHE A 691 12.05 -10.89 -23.42
CA PHE A 691 11.65 -10.13 -22.23
C PHE A 691 11.79 -8.62 -22.46
N SER A 692 10.68 -7.91 -22.33
CA SER A 692 10.61 -6.45 -22.43
C SER A 692 9.57 -5.95 -21.42
N PRO A 693 9.98 -5.55 -20.20
CA PRO A 693 9.09 -5.36 -19.06
C PRO A 693 7.98 -4.35 -19.33
N PHE A 694 8.29 -3.22 -19.99
CA PHE A 694 7.30 -2.18 -20.28
C PHE A 694 6.24 -2.62 -21.31
N MET A 695 6.67 -3.24 -22.42
CA MET A 695 5.74 -3.70 -23.46
C MET A 695 4.90 -4.88 -22.99
N MET A 696 5.51 -5.86 -22.32
CA MET A 696 4.80 -7.01 -21.75
C MET A 696 3.81 -6.55 -20.68
N GLY A 697 4.23 -5.67 -19.77
CA GLY A 697 3.37 -5.05 -18.76
C GLY A 697 2.20 -4.30 -19.39
N GLY A 698 2.44 -3.49 -20.43
CA GLY A 698 1.39 -2.77 -21.15
C GLY A 698 0.34 -3.67 -21.79
N LEU A 699 0.75 -4.79 -22.42
CA LEU A 699 -0.17 -5.77 -23.00
C LEU A 699 -1.00 -6.49 -21.93
N LEU A 700 -0.41 -6.79 -20.78
CA LEU A 700 -1.12 -7.38 -19.64
C LEU A 700 -2.12 -6.40 -19.02
N VAL A 701 -1.76 -5.12 -18.88
CA VAL A 701 -2.68 -4.06 -18.47
C VAL A 701 -3.84 -3.94 -19.47
N LEU A 702 -3.57 -4.04 -20.77
CA LEU A 702 -4.64 -4.04 -21.78
C LEU A 702 -5.58 -5.25 -21.64
N LYS A 703 -5.04 -6.46 -21.41
CA LYS A 703 -5.85 -7.67 -21.14
C LYS A 703 -6.83 -7.41 -19.98
N VAL A 704 -6.33 -6.79 -18.92
CA VAL A 704 -7.10 -6.43 -17.73
C VAL A 704 -8.18 -5.40 -18.04
N VAL A 705 -7.87 -4.36 -18.83
CA VAL A 705 -8.80 -3.26 -19.16
C VAL A 705 -10.01 -3.72 -19.99
N ILE A 706 -9.87 -4.75 -20.83
CA ILE A 706 -10.92 -5.21 -21.76
C ILE A 706 -12.27 -5.52 -21.05
N PRO A 707 -12.34 -6.39 -20.02
CA PRO A 707 -13.56 -6.61 -19.24
C PRO A 707 -14.20 -5.34 -18.67
N PHE A 708 -13.42 -4.35 -18.24
CA PHE A 708 -13.96 -3.08 -17.73
C PHE A 708 -14.62 -2.26 -18.84
N VAL A 709 -14.05 -2.26 -20.04
CA VAL A 709 -14.65 -1.57 -21.20
C VAL A 709 -16.02 -2.18 -21.51
N LEU A 710 -16.12 -3.51 -21.48
CA LEU A 710 -17.38 -4.22 -21.76
C LEU A 710 -18.47 -3.88 -20.75
N VAL A 711 -18.15 -3.89 -19.45
CA VAL A 711 -19.10 -3.51 -18.39
C VAL A 711 -19.50 -2.03 -18.48
N SER A 712 -18.54 -1.15 -18.77
CA SER A 712 -18.78 0.30 -18.90
C SER A 712 -19.66 0.65 -20.10
N CYS A 713 -19.41 0.03 -21.26
CA CYS A 713 -20.26 0.17 -22.45
C CYS A 713 -21.68 -0.36 -22.21
N ALA A 714 -21.83 -1.48 -21.49
CA ALA A 714 -23.14 -2.01 -21.12
C ALA A 714 -23.88 -1.09 -20.15
N PHE A 715 -23.17 -0.47 -19.21
CA PHE A 715 -23.77 0.47 -18.29
C PHE A 715 -24.24 1.76 -18.98
N GLU A 716 -23.47 2.30 -19.95
CA GLU A 716 -23.96 3.37 -20.83
C GLU A 716 -25.24 2.96 -21.57
N ALA A 717 -25.30 1.73 -22.06
CA ALA A 717 -26.52 1.21 -22.68
C ALA A 717 -27.71 1.17 -21.69
N VAL A 718 -27.49 0.77 -20.43
CA VAL A 718 -28.50 0.86 -19.36
C VAL A 718 -28.92 2.32 -19.13
N GLN A 719 -28.00 3.27 -19.10
CA GLN A 719 -28.34 4.70 -18.93
C GLN A 719 -29.23 5.22 -20.07
N VAL A 720 -28.86 4.94 -21.32
CA VAL A 720 -29.62 5.36 -22.52
C VAL A 720 -31.00 4.72 -22.55
N THR A 721 -31.09 3.41 -22.29
CA THR A 721 -32.36 2.66 -22.30
C THR A 721 -33.29 3.02 -21.16
N THR A 722 -32.75 3.47 -20.04
CA THR A 722 -33.53 3.83 -18.85
C THR A 722 -33.73 5.33 -18.67
N GLN A 723 -33.30 6.13 -19.66
CA GLN A 723 -33.38 7.60 -19.71
C GLN A 723 -32.77 8.28 -18.47
N LEU A 724 -31.64 7.75 -18.01
CA LEU A 724 -30.89 8.31 -16.88
C LEU A 724 -29.82 9.30 -17.36
N SER A 725 -29.67 10.40 -16.63
CA SER A 725 -28.61 11.37 -16.92
C SER A 725 -27.26 10.88 -16.42
N SER A 726 -26.30 10.72 -17.33
CA SER A 726 -24.88 10.42 -17.03
C SER A 726 -24.30 11.36 -15.96
N LYS A 727 -24.71 12.64 -15.92
CA LYS A 727 -24.27 13.65 -14.93
C LYS A 727 -24.69 13.36 -13.48
N ARG A 728 -25.78 12.62 -13.26
CA ARG A 728 -26.30 12.32 -11.91
C ARG A 728 -25.67 11.05 -11.33
N TYR A 729 -25.13 10.17 -12.17
CA TYR A 729 -24.45 8.95 -11.76
C TYR A 729 -23.05 9.21 -11.16
N SER A 730 -22.24 10.08 -11.78
CA SER A 730 -20.95 10.49 -11.21
C SER A 730 -21.07 11.08 -9.80
N LYS A 731 -22.23 11.66 -9.44
CA LYS A 731 -22.51 12.14 -8.07
C LYS A 731 -22.66 11.01 -7.05
N CYS A 732 -23.17 9.84 -7.45
CA CYS A 732 -23.35 8.69 -6.56
C CYS A 732 -22.00 8.01 -6.25
N CYS A 733 -21.14 7.84 -7.27
CA CYS A 733 -19.75 7.41 -7.07
C CYS A 733 -18.98 8.37 -6.14
N PHE A 734 -19.16 9.68 -6.31
CA PHE A 734 -18.55 10.71 -5.43
C PHE A 734 -18.96 10.58 -3.95
N CYS A 735 -20.17 10.10 -3.65
CA CYS A 735 -20.59 9.88 -2.25
C CYS A 735 -19.90 8.68 -1.60
N ILE A 736 -19.63 7.62 -2.37
CA ILE A 736 -18.94 6.41 -1.88
C ILE A 736 -17.48 6.75 -1.55
N SER A 737 -16.79 7.48 -2.42
CA SER A 737 -15.40 7.90 -2.22
C SER A 737 -15.22 8.78 -0.97
N LYS A 738 -16.24 9.59 -0.62
CA LYS A 738 -16.24 10.42 0.59
C LYS A 738 -16.40 9.63 1.89
N HIS A 739 -17.17 8.56 1.89
CA HIS A 739 -17.31 7.71 3.08
C HIS A 739 -15.96 7.13 3.49
N PHE A 740 -15.17 6.69 2.52
CA PHE A 740 -13.81 6.18 2.77
C PHE A 740 -12.83 7.25 3.23
N PHE A 741 -12.97 8.52 2.81
CA PHE A 741 -12.18 9.62 3.37
C PHE A 741 -12.40 9.78 4.89
N PHE A 742 -13.66 9.64 5.36
CA PHE A 742 -13.98 9.72 6.79
C PHE A 742 -13.68 8.43 7.58
N LEU A 743 -13.31 7.35 6.90
CA LEU A 743 -12.86 6.09 7.52
C LEU A 743 -11.32 5.99 7.59
N VAL A 744 -10.59 6.97 7.01
CA VAL A 744 -9.14 7.06 7.20
C VAL A 744 -8.87 7.34 8.67
N LYS A 745 -8.00 6.51 9.26
CA LYS A 745 -7.60 6.67 10.65
C LYS A 745 -6.32 7.51 10.72
N ASP A 746 -6.30 8.50 11.60
CA ASP A 746 -5.13 9.30 11.98
C ASP A 746 -4.53 8.86 13.33
N TYR A 747 -5.09 7.84 13.96
CA TYR A 747 -4.63 7.25 15.21
C TYR A 747 -4.66 5.71 15.17
N GLY A 748 -3.82 5.06 15.98
CA GLY A 748 -3.74 3.60 16.08
C GLY A 748 -2.36 3.06 15.68
N SER A 749 -2.27 1.74 15.49
CA SER A 749 -1.04 1.16 14.95
C SER A 749 -0.84 1.63 13.51
N TRP A 750 0.41 1.78 13.08
CA TRP A 750 0.71 2.13 11.70
C TRP A 750 0.22 1.09 10.69
N LEU A 751 0.08 -0.18 11.07
CA LEU A 751 -0.57 -1.17 10.23
C LEU A 751 -2.03 -0.75 9.97
N ASP A 752 -2.73 -0.27 11.00
CA ASP A 752 -4.09 0.25 10.86
C ASP A 752 -4.15 1.54 10.02
N ILE A 753 -3.21 2.47 10.26
CA ILE A 753 -3.11 3.73 9.52
C ILE A 753 -2.79 3.44 8.04
N GLY A 754 -1.74 2.67 7.77
CA GLY A 754 -1.30 2.29 6.43
C GLY A 754 -2.33 1.46 5.67
N THR A 755 -3.05 0.56 6.35
CA THR A 755 -4.17 -0.18 5.76
C THR A 755 -5.34 0.76 5.43
N SER A 756 -5.65 1.72 6.31
CA SER A 756 -6.71 2.71 6.06
C SER A 756 -6.37 3.64 4.88
N ILE A 757 -5.10 4.08 4.77
CA ILE A 757 -4.59 4.87 3.64
C ILE A 757 -4.62 4.04 2.36
N SER A 758 -4.19 2.79 2.40
CA SER A 758 -4.20 1.89 1.24
C SER A 758 -5.61 1.66 0.72
N HIS A 759 -6.59 1.42 1.61
CA HIS A 759 -8.00 1.32 1.24
C HIS A 759 -8.52 2.62 0.61
N TYR A 760 -8.18 3.78 1.18
CA TYR A 760 -8.55 5.08 0.62
C TYR A 760 -7.97 5.31 -0.78
N VAL A 761 -6.66 5.08 -0.95
CA VAL A 761 -5.95 5.22 -2.24
C VAL A 761 -6.56 4.28 -3.27
N LEU A 762 -6.87 3.04 -2.89
CA LEU A 762 -7.50 2.06 -3.76
C LEU A 762 -8.89 2.56 -4.22
N VAL A 763 -9.76 2.97 -3.30
CA VAL A 763 -11.11 3.45 -3.62
C VAL A 763 -11.07 4.73 -4.47
N MET A 764 -10.16 5.65 -4.19
CA MET A 764 -9.97 6.86 -4.99
C MET A 764 -9.45 6.54 -6.39
N SER A 765 -8.46 5.65 -6.51
CA SER A 765 -7.92 5.20 -7.78
C SER A 765 -8.97 4.45 -8.60
N LEU A 766 -9.77 3.58 -7.98
CA LEU A 766 -10.91 2.90 -8.61
C LEU A 766 -11.94 3.91 -9.11
N THR A 767 -12.22 4.97 -8.35
CA THR A 767 -13.17 6.02 -8.75
C THR A 767 -12.66 6.79 -9.97
N ILE A 768 -11.38 7.21 -9.96
CA ILE A 768 -10.73 7.88 -11.10
C ILE A 768 -10.74 6.96 -12.34
N PHE A 769 -10.35 5.70 -12.16
CA PHE A 769 -10.35 4.70 -13.21
C PHE A 769 -11.75 4.52 -13.80
N MET A 770 -12.79 4.41 -12.98
CA MET A 770 -14.18 4.31 -13.41
C MET A 770 -14.65 5.53 -14.21
N MET A 771 -14.20 6.74 -13.85
CA MET A 771 -14.48 7.95 -14.63
C MET A 771 -13.82 7.91 -16.02
N LEU A 772 -12.56 7.45 -16.10
CA LEU A 772 -11.84 7.28 -17.37
C LEU A 772 -12.52 6.21 -18.24
N MET A 773 -12.89 5.08 -17.64
CA MET A 773 -13.60 4.00 -18.32
C MET A 773 -14.96 4.45 -18.85
N ASN A 774 -15.69 5.29 -18.11
CA ASN A 774 -16.94 5.88 -18.58
C ASN A 774 -16.71 6.82 -19.78
N GLY A 775 -15.65 7.63 -19.76
CA GLY A 775 -15.26 8.47 -20.91
C GLY A 775 -14.91 7.64 -22.15
N LEU A 776 -14.16 6.55 -21.98
CA LEU A 776 -13.82 5.62 -23.06
C LEU A 776 -15.08 4.89 -23.59
N ALA A 777 -15.98 4.46 -22.70
CA ALA A 777 -17.25 3.83 -23.09
C ALA A 777 -18.12 4.79 -23.91
N GLN A 778 -18.21 6.06 -23.49
CA GLN A 778 -18.91 7.10 -24.26
C GLN A 778 -18.28 7.30 -25.64
N LEU A 779 -16.95 7.38 -25.72
CA LEU A 779 -16.23 7.49 -26.99
C LEU A 779 -16.57 6.32 -27.93
N LEU A 780 -16.46 5.09 -27.43
CA LEU A 780 -16.68 3.87 -28.21
C LEU A 780 -18.15 3.67 -28.62
N THR A 781 -19.11 4.11 -27.81
CA THR A 781 -20.54 3.90 -28.06
C THR A 781 -21.18 4.99 -28.90
N THR A 782 -20.82 6.26 -28.67
CA THR A 782 -21.50 7.42 -29.28
C THR A 782 -20.85 7.93 -30.57
N GLN A 783 -19.52 7.80 -30.71
CA GLN A 783 -18.82 8.33 -31.88
C GLN A 783 -18.84 7.34 -33.06
N ARG A 784 -18.95 7.90 -34.26
CA ARG A 784 -18.83 7.17 -35.53
C ARG A 784 -17.86 7.88 -36.46
N LEU A 785 -16.88 7.14 -36.98
CA LEU A 785 -15.96 7.64 -38.01
C LEU A 785 -16.61 7.44 -39.39
N GLU A 786 -16.77 8.53 -40.15
CA GLU A 786 -17.24 8.46 -41.53
C GLU A 786 -16.05 8.39 -42.49
N LEU A 787 -15.98 7.34 -43.31
CA LEU A 787 -14.99 7.26 -44.39
C LEU A 787 -15.41 8.20 -45.52
N PRO A 788 -14.49 9.00 -46.10
CA PRO A 788 -14.82 9.93 -47.17
C PRO A 788 -15.41 9.17 -48.36
N ARG A 789 -16.69 9.44 -48.66
CA ARG A 789 -17.35 8.91 -49.85
C ARG A 789 -16.63 9.46 -51.08
N ARG A 790 -16.08 8.58 -51.93
CA ARG A 790 -15.71 8.94 -53.30
C ARG A 790 -16.95 9.49 -53.99
N THR A 791 -17.02 10.81 -54.16
CA THR A 791 -17.95 11.46 -55.09
C THR A 791 -17.66 10.90 -56.48
N LYS A 792 -18.59 10.11 -57.03
CA LYS A 792 -18.57 9.79 -58.45
C LYS A 792 -18.83 11.10 -59.19
N HIS A 793 -17.79 11.74 -59.69
CA HIS A 793 -17.94 12.76 -60.72
C HIS A 793 -18.54 12.09 -61.95
N HIS A 794 -19.82 12.36 -62.21
CA HIS A 794 -20.40 12.14 -63.52
C HIS A 794 -19.80 13.21 -64.46
N PHE A 795 -18.84 12.80 -65.30
CA PHE A 795 -18.50 13.59 -66.49
C PHE A 795 -19.69 13.50 -67.45
N THR A 796 -20.19 14.67 -67.83
CA THR A 796 -21.17 14.87 -68.91
C THR A 796 -20.44 15.06 -70.21
#